data_AF-C4XL69-F1
#
_entry.id   AF-C4XL69-F1
#
_cell.length_a   1.000
_cell.length_b   1.000
_cell.length_c   1.000
_cell.angle_alpha   90.00
_cell.angle_beta   90.00
_cell.angle_gamma   90.00
#
_symmetry.space_group_name_H-M   'P 1'
#
loop_
_entity.id
_entity.type
_entity.pdbx_description
1 polymer ?
#
loop_
_entity_poly.entity_id
_entity_poly.type
_entity_poly.pdbx_seq_one_letter_code
_entity_poly.pdbx_strand_id
1 'polypeptide(L)'
;MLRMAVGHANCLDAACAVRGAVEACRRGLGGAEPVGLLLFAGVGYDHGELLRGVEAAFPGVPLAGGTSCGELSLAGGVTDDAVLLIAFGGENVRASAGVVRDFAVPGADLGAAVARAAGEALAALGGAAPVLCLVFPDGGRGGVEDLSRALGQALGSDCLVVGGVAGRQLADRRPVRQFAGREILLHDAPFLLLAGDIPLALRLSKGWRPIGDRARVTGVSGNVVSRIGERTALDFYRRYLGPHAEPAVELPLAVTCEKSDTFILRAPAFYSEGDGSIQFPAGVAEGAMVQLAEATRGDMLADIKAMAKGLAADGRAMRPGPAGVLLFSCSTRKDILGTKSSEEIDRLAAALPPGTPVAGFSCHGEIAPSAPGLPLHLQNGSLVAVLLGGDRPEAAAGAPLEELPCPAGEAEALAREVRSLTRALDRATQARSRLEAQKERSQALMRSINQEINEAKLEIQRKNELLRQALALAEEVQRNLLPQAAPGLPGFDIAGTSLYSDETGGDYYDFIHAPNEQEGRFGVIIGDVTGHGIAAALLMTTARAFLRMRSFQPGSLAAVIDDVNRLMCADLADSGRFMTLFYLAIDIEKKRLHWVRAGHDPIMLYDAATGLTGDIPDKGGPPLGIVTEARYAENSAAGLVPGQVALLATDGLWEARNDKGEMFGKDRVRELLARHSGKPAADIVTAVLAGLREFLGEVEPEDDVTLVAIKVLPDPPAA
;
A
#
# COMPACT_ATOMS: atom_id res chain seq x y z
N MET A 1 14.46 -15.26 41.28
CA MET A 1 14.06 -14.78 39.95
C MET A 1 13.13 -15.81 39.31
N LEU A 2 12.29 -15.42 38.35
CA LEU A 2 11.30 -16.32 37.75
C LEU A 2 11.93 -17.52 37.05
N ARG A 3 11.37 -18.71 37.28
CA ARG A 3 11.58 -19.92 36.47
C ARG A 3 10.25 -20.37 35.88
N MET A 4 10.29 -20.86 34.65
CA MET A 4 9.14 -21.47 33.97
C MET A 4 9.48 -22.91 33.64
N ALA A 5 8.57 -23.83 33.92
CA ALA A 5 8.67 -25.24 33.57
C ALA A 5 7.43 -25.69 32.80
N VAL A 6 7.61 -26.69 31.95
CA VAL A 6 6.56 -27.17 31.03
C VAL A 6 6.49 -28.68 31.11
N GLY A 7 5.29 -29.20 31.38
CA GLY A 7 4.96 -30.61 31.26
C GLY A 7 3.93 -30.81 30.16
N HIS A 8 4.29 -31.57 29.14
CA HIS A 8 3.41 -31.92 28.03
C HIS A 8 3.25 -33.44 27.99
N ALA A 9 2.02 -33.93 28.14
CA ALA A 9 1.72 -35.35 28.16
C ALA A 9 0.63 -35.72 27.14
N ASN A 10 0.90 -36.76 26.33
CA ASN A 10 0.02 -37.22 25.25
C ASN A 10 -0.83 -38.46 25.63
N CYS A 11 -0.78 -38.89 26.91
CA CYS A 11 -1.52 -40.06 27.34
C CYS A 11 -3.01 -39.72 27.47
N LEU A 12 -3.90 -40.46 26.80
CA LEU A 12 -5.35 -40.21 26.88
C LEU A 12 -5.98 -40.50 28.26
N ASP A 13 -5.24 -41.14 29.16
CA ASP A 13 -5.67 -41.37 30.54
C ASP A 13 -5.31 -40.14 31.40
N ALA A 14 -6.31 -39.55 32.06
CA ALA A 14 -6.13 -38.31 32.80
C ALA A 14 -5.12 -38.47 33.95
N ALA A 15 -5.23 -39.54 34.75
CA ALA A 15 -4.27 -39.83 35.82
C ALA A 15 -2.84 -40.01 35.31
N CYS A 16 -2.64 -40.69 34.19
CA CYS A 16 -1.32 -40.87 33.58
C CYS A 16 -0.76 -39.55 33.04
N ALA A 17 -1.58 -38.80 32.29
CA ALA A 17 -1.18 -37.52 31.70
C ALA A 17 -0.75 -36.51 32.76
N VAL A 18 -1.55 -36.36 33.82
CA VAL A 18 -1.23 -35.41 34.90
C VAL A 18 0.04 -35.79 35.65
N ARG A 19 0.27 -37.08 35.91
CA ARG A 19 1.52 -37.54 36.55
C ARG A 19 2.75 -37.15 35.74
N GLY A 20 2.74 -37.44 34.44
CA GLY A 20 3.85 -37.10 33.55
C GLY A 20 4.08 -35.59 33.44
N ALA A 21 3.00 -34.82 33.31
CA ALA A 21 3.07 -33.36 33.24
C ALA A 21 3.61 -32.72 34.54
N VAL A 22 3.18 -33.22 35.70
CA VAL A 22 3.66 -32.80 37.02
C VAL A 22 5.16 -33.10 37.18
N GLU A 23 5.59 -34.31 36.84
CA GLU A 23 7.00 -34.71 36.98
C GLU A 23 7.92 -33.86 36.10
N ALA A 24 7.51 -33.63 34.86
CA ALA A 24 8.21 -32.74 33.95
C ALA A 24 8.33 -31.31 34.51
N CYS A 25 7.25 -30.77 35.11
CA CYS A 25 7.29 -29.46 35.76
C CYS A 25 8.24 -29.41 36.96
N ARG A 26 8.19 -30.42 37.86
CA ARG A 26 9.10 -30.50 39.01
C ARG A 26 10.57 -30.51 38.58
N ARG A 27 10.88 -31.31 37.56
CA ARG A 27 12.23 -31.39 36.98
C ARG A 27 12.64 -30.05 36.37
N GLY A 28 11.76 -29.41 35.61
CA GLY A 28 12.04 -28.14 34.94
C GLY A 28 12.23 -26.96 35.89
N LEU A 29 11.56 -26.95 37.05
CA LEU A 29 11.75 -25.91 38.07
C LEU A 29 13.09 -26.01 38.82
N GLY A 30 13.77 -27.17 38.74
CA GLY A 30 15.10 -27.36 39.31
C GLY A 30 15.13 -27.12 40.82
N GLY A 31 14.15 -27.66 41.55
CA GLY A 31 14.02 -27.54 43.00
C GLY A 31 13.32 -26.28 43.51
N ALA A 32 12.94 -25.35 42.63
CA ALA A 32 12.06 -24.25 43.03
C ALA A 32 10.61 -24.74 43.21
N GLU A 33 9.96 -24.34 44.30
CA GLU A 33 8.54 -24.61 44.52
C GLU A 33 7.68 -23.79 43.53
N PRO A 34 6.63 -24.37 42.94
CA PRO A 34 5.72 -23.63 42.09
C PRO A 34 4.88 -22.66 42.90
N VAL A 35 4.76 -21.44 42.39
CA VAL A 35 3.94 -20.36 42.97
C VAL A 35 2.67 -20.10 42.18
N GLY A 36 2.61 -20.55 40.92
CA GLY A 36 1.41 -20.44 40.08
C GLY A 36 1.45 -21.43 38.91
N LEU A 37 0.27 -21.88 38.46
CA LEU A 37 0.10 -22.93 37.47
C LEU A 37 -0.86 -22.51 36.35
N LEU A 38 -0.57 -22.97 35.14
CA LEU A 38 -1.53 -22.99 34.03
C LEU A 38 -1.79 -24.43 33.60
N LEU A 39 -3.06 -24.77 33.37
CA LEU A 39 -3.44 -26.08 32.85
C LEU A 39 -4.30 -25.94 31.61
N PHE A 40 -3.84 -26.55 30.51
CA PHE A 40 -4.62 -26.70 29.28
C PHE A 40 -4.77 -28.18 28.95
N ALA A 41 -5.97 -28.57 28.53
CA ALA A 41 -6.23 -29.94 28.15
C ALA A 41 -7.30 -30.05 27.06
N GLY A 42 -7.23 -31.12 26.27
CA GLY A 42 -8.31 -31.48 25.37
C GLY A 42 -9.65 -31.63 26.09
N VAL A 43 -10.75 -31.30 25.43
CA VAL A 43 -12.12 -31.41 25.98
C VAL A 43 -12.54 -32.84 26.36
N GLY A 44 -11.77 -33.84 25.91
CA GLY A 44 -12.09 -35.25 26.12
C GLY A 44 -11.52 -35.93 27.36
N TYR A 45 -10.72 -35.22 28.15
CA TYR A 45 -10.21 -35.72 29.43
C TYR A 45 -11.26 -35.66 30.55
N ASP A 46 -11.08 -36.50 31.58
CA ASP A 46 -11.69 -36.26 32.88
C ASP A 46 -10.95 -35.10 33.56
N HIS A 47 -11.48 -33.88 33.35
CA HIS A 47 -10.88 -32.67 33.92
C HIS A 47 -10.87 -32.68 35.45
N GLY A 48 -11.81 -33.38 36.10
CA GLY A 48 -11.84 -33.47 37.56
C GLY A 48 -10.70 -34.31 38.10
N GLU A 49 -10.36 -35.40 37.40
CA GLU A 49 -9.18 -36.21 37.72
C GLU A 49 -7.87 -35.45 37.49
N LEU A 50 -7.76 -34.71 36.38
CA LEU A 50 -6.60 -33.85 36.13
C LEU A 50 -6.39 -32.84 37.27
N LEU A 51 -7.42 -32.07 37.64
CA LEU A 51 -7.31 -31.06 38.69
C LEU A 51 -6.99 -31.67 40.06
N ARG A 52 -7.57 -32.84 40.40
CA ARG A 52 -7.21 -33.57 41.63
C ARG A 52 -5.74 -34.01 41.62
N GLY A 53 -5.23 -34.47 40.48
CA GLY A 53 -3.83 -34.88 40.34
C GLY A 53 -2.86 -33.72 40.48
N VAL A 54 -3.17 -32.55 39.89
CA VAL A 54 -2.36 -31.34 40.04
C VAL A 54 -2.38 -30.84 41.48
N GLU A 55 -3.56 -30.75 42.10
CA GLU A 55 -3.71 -30.29 43.49
C GLU A 55 -3.00 -31.24 44.48
N ALA A 56 -3.02 -32.55 44.24
CA ALA A 56 -2.29 -33.50 45.07
C ALA A 56 -0.76 -33.33 44.95
N ALA A 57 -0.28 -32.90 43.79
CA ALA A 57 1.14 -32.67 43.53
C ALA A 57 1.65 -31.31 43.99
N PHE A 58 0.80 -30.28 43.91
CA PHE A 58 1.11 -28.89 44.22
C PHE A 58 -0.03 -28.26 45.06
N PRO A 59 -0.16 -28.63 46.34
CA PRO A 59 -1.31 -28.25 47.16
C PRO A 59 -1.40 -26.74 47.37
N GLY A 60 -2.58 -26.16 47.15
CA GLY A 60 -2.87 -24.74 47.37
C GLY A 60 -2.19 -23.77 46.41
N VAL A 61 -1.51 -24.25 45.36
CA VAL A 61 -0.89 -23.38 44.36
C VAL A 61 -1.98 -22.84 43.42
N PRO A 62 -2.08 -21.51 43.20
CA PRO A 62 -3.10 -20.93 42.35
C PRO A 62 -2.97 -21.45 40.91
N LEU A 63 -4.11 -21.85 40.33
CA LEU A 63 -4.18 -22.43 39.00
C LEU A 63 -5.28 -21.73 38.18
N ALA A 64 -4.96 -21.39 36.93
CA ALA A 64 -5.93 -20.93 35.93
C ALA A 64 -5.75 -21.69 34.61
N GLY A 65 -6.78 -21.78 33.78
CA GLY A 65 -6.66 -22.35 32.45
C GLY A 65 -8.00 -22.80 31.88
N GLY A 66 -7.97 -23.79 31.00
CA GLY A 66 -9.18 -24.30 30.39
C GLY A 66 -8.94 -25.31 29.29
N THR A 67 -10.00 -25.63 28.57
CA THR A 67 -9.91 -26.52 27.42
C THR A 67 -9.27 -25.82 26.24
N SER A 68 -8.60 -26.60 25.38
CA SER A 68 -7.81 -26.08 24.27
C SER A 68 -8.26 -26.64 22.91
N CYS A 69 -7.86 -25.97 21.82
CA CYS A 69 -7.93 -26.52 20.46
C CYS A 69 -6.67 -27.31 20.05
N GLY A 70 -5.70 -27.43 20.97
CA GLY A 70 -4.42 -28.08 20.78
C GLY A 70 -3.35 -27.48 21.68
N GLU A 71 -2.53 -28.34 22.27
CA GLU A 71 -1.45 -27.98 23.16
C GLU A 71 -0.17 -27.70 22.37
N LEU A 72 0.57 -26.65 22.76
CA LEU A 72 1.77 -26.18 22.09
C LEU A 72 2.94 -26.25 23.07
N SER A 73 4.03 -26.93 22.70
CA SER A 73 5.30 -26.76 23.41
C SER A 73 6.48 -27.17 22.54
N LEU A 74 7.69 -26.72 22.90
CA LEU A 74 8.90 -27.20 22.23
C LEU A 74 9.12 -28.71 22.39
N ALA A 75 8.78 -29.28 23.56
CA ALA A 75 9.00 -30.70 23.85
C ALA A 75 7.97 -31.63 23.18
N GLY A 76 6.70 -31.21 23.17
CA GLY A 76 5.59 -32.00 22.62
C GLY A 76 5.13 -31.60 21.22
N GLY A 77 5.68 -30.52 20.64
CA GLY A 77 5.21 -29.96 19.37
C GLY A 77 3.80 -29.36 19.47
N VAL A 78 3.02 -29.50 18.40
CA VAL A 78 1.60 -29.13 18.33
C VAL A 78 0.78 -30.41 18.35
N THR A 79 0.09 -30.67 19.45
CA THR A 79 -0.69 -31.90 19.64
C THR A 79 -2.16 -31.58 19.88
N ASP A 80 -2.98 -32.60 19.62
CA ASP A 80 -4.38 -32.62 19.99
C ASP A 80 -4.57 -33.64 21.10
N ASP A 81 -5.56 -33.42 21.96
CA ASP A 81 -5.87 -34.32 23.07
C ASP A 81 -4.66 -34.56 23.99
N ALA A 82 -3.88 -33.53 24.30
CA ALA A 82 -2.81 -33.61 25.29
C ALA A 82 -3.20 -32.88 26.58
N VAL A 83 -2.35 -33.01 27.59
CA VAL A 83 -2.36 -32.21 28.81
C VAL A 83 -1.08 -31.39 28.84
N LEU A 84 -1.23 -30.07 28.93
CA LEU A 84 -0.15 -29.13 29.08
C LEU A 84 -0.26 -28.44 30.44
N LEU A 85 0.71 -28.70 31.31
CA LEU A 85 0.90 -28.01 32.58
C LEU A 85 2.09 -27.06 32.44
N ILE A 86 1.90 -25.80 32.80
CA ILE A 86 2.97 -24.80 32.88
C ILE A 86 3.07 -24.37 34.34
N ALA A 87 4.27 -24.48 34.90
CA ALA A 87 4.52 -24.10 36.28
C ALA A 87 5.48 -22.90 36.35
N PHE A 88 5.09 -21.90 37.14
CA PHE A 88 5.94 -20.75 37.46
C PHE A 88 6.46 -20.90 38.88
N GLY A 89 7.73 -20.62 39.10
CA GLY A 89 8.37 -20.66 40.41
C GLY A 89 9.53 -19.69 40.52
N GLY A 90 10.23 -19.75 41.64
CA GLY A 90 11.47 -19.00 41.87
C GLY A 90 11.34 -17.85 42.88
N GLU A 91 12.48 -17.31 43.28
CA GLU A 91 12.55 -16.31 44.35
C GLU A 91 11.90 -14.98 43.93
N ASN A 92 11.18 -14.34 44.87
CA ASN A 92 10.49 -13.06 44.70
C ASN A 92 9.40 -13.03 43.63
N VAL A 93 8.91 -14.20 43.21
CA VAL A 93 7.72 -14.32 42.38
C VAL A 93 6.54 -14.72 43.25
N ARG A 94 5.41 -14.03 43.08
CA ARG A 94 4.14 -14.40 43.69
C ARG A 94 3.10 -14.57 42.60
N ALA A 95 2.13 -15.44 42.85
CA ALA A 95 0.96 -15.53 42.01
C ALA A 95 -0.31 -15.59 42.84
N SER A 96 -1.41 -15.19 42.22
CA SER A 96 -2.76 -15.39 42.71
C SER A 96 -3.68 -15.67 41.54
N ALA A 97 -4.78 -16.37 41.78
CA ALA A 97 -5.80 -16.62 40.77
C ALA A 97 -7.10 -15.91 41.15
N GLY A 98 -7.87 -15.50 40.15
CA GLY A 98 -9.21 -14.96 40.30
C GLY A 98 -10.14 -15.47 39.22
N VAL A 99 -11.45 -15.31 39.42
CA VAL A 99 -12.48 -15.71 38.46
C VAL A 99 -13.49 -14.60 38.29
N VAL A 100 -13.61 -14.07 37.08
CA VAL A 100 -14.73 -13.20 36.72
C VAL A 100 -15.88 -14.10 36.32
N ARG A 101 -16.92 -14.12 37.16
CA ARG A 101 -18.11 -14.96 36.93
C ARG A 101 -19.14 -14.24 36.09
N ASP A 102 -19.86 -14.99 35.25
CA ASP A 102 -21.04 -14.53 34.52
C ASP A 102 -20.82 -13.25 33.69
N PHE A 103 -19.60 -13.04 33.18
CA PHE A 103 -19.18 -11.77 32.58
C PHE A 103 -19.92 -11.40 31.29
N ALA A 104 -20.54 -12.38 30.63
CA ALA A 104 -21.29 -12.21 29.38
C ALA A 104 -22.82 -12.34 29.57
N VAL A 105 -23.33 -12.26 30.81
CA VAL A 105 -24.78 -12.31 31.08
C VAL A 105 -25.40 -10.93 30.79
N PRO A 106 -26.44 -10.84 29.93
CA PRO A 106 -27.13 -9.59 29.66
C PRO A 106 -27.66 -8.92 30.94
N GLY A 107 -27.35 -7.64 31.13
CA GLY A 107 -27.75 -6.85 32.30
C GLY A 107 -26.90 -7.05 33.55
N ALA A 108 -25.87 -7.91 33.52
CA ALA A 108 -24.91 -8.03 34.61
C ALA A 108 -23.96 -6.81 34.65
N ASP A 109 -23.58 -6.39 35.86
CA ASP A 109 -22.57 -5.36 36.05
C ASP A 109 -21.16 -5.98 35.93
N LEU A 110 -20.66 -6.00 34.69
CA LEU A 110 -19.31 -6.49 34.38
C LEU A 110 -18.23 -5.73 35.16
N GLY A 111 -18.38 -4.41 35.32
CA GLY A 111 -17.42 -3.58 36.04
C GLY A 111 -17.28 -4.00 37.49
N ALA A 112 -18.40 -4.21 38.18
CA ALA A 112 -18.43 -4.70 39.56
C ALA A 112 -17.88 -6.14 39.69
N ALA A 113 -18.22 -7.03 38.74
CA ALA A 113 -17.72 -8.40 38.74
C ALA A 113 -16.20 -8.46 38.58
N VAL A 114 -15.64 -7.66 37.67
CA VAL A 114 -14.20 -7.55 37.44
C VAL A 114 -13.51 -6.90 38.64
N ALA A 115 -14.04 -5.79 39.16
CA ALA A 115 -13.45 -5.09 40.31
C ALA A 115 -13.35 -5.99 41.54
N ARG A 116 -14.38 -6.79 41.81
CA ARG A 116 -14.37 -7.77 42.91
C ARG A 116 -13.30 -8.84 42.69
N ALA A 117 -13.32 -9.51 41.54
CA ALA A 117 -12.39 -10.61 41.25
C ALA A 117 -10.92 -10.13 41.23
N ALA A 118 -10.65 -8.98 40.60
CA ALA A 118 -9.32 -8.37 40.57
C ALA A 118 -8.89 -7.92 41.97
N GLY A 119 -9.78 -7.29 42.75
CA GLY A 119 -9.49 -6.87 44.12
C GLY A 119 -9.13 -8.03 45.06
N GLU A 120 -9.86 -9.14 44.99
CA GLU A 120 -9.56 -10.36 45.75
C GLU A 120 -8.20 -10.96 45.35
N ALA A 121 -7.93 -11.06 44.05
CA ALA A 121 -6.66 -11.57 43.55
C ALA A 121 -5.47 -10.66 43.91
N LEU A 122 -5.64 -9.34 43.84
CA LEU A 122 -4.64 -8.34 44.25
C LEU A 122 -4.36 -8.42 45.76
N ALA A 123 -5.39 -8.56 46.58
CA ALA A 123 -5.25 -8.73 48.03
C ALA A 123 -4.44 -10.00 48.35
N ALA A 124 -4.68 -11.10 47.63
CA ALA A 124 -3.96 -12.36 47.78
C ALA A 124 -2.46 -12.27 47.42
N LEU A 125 -2.03 -11.29 46.61
CA LEU A 125 -0.61 -11.06 46.32
C LEU A 125 0.16 -10.45 47.51
N GLY A 126 -0.54 -10.03 48.57
CA GLY A 126 0.07 -9.53 49.80
C GLY A 126 0.91 -8.26 49.57
N GLY A 127 0.37 -7.33 48.79
CA GLY A 127 1.00 -6.02 48.48
C GLY A 127 2.01 -6.03 47.34
N ALA A 128 2.29 -7.18 46.72
CA ALA A 128 3.14 -7.23 45.52
C ALA A 128 2.34 -6.75 44.29
N ALA A 129 2.88 -5.77 43.56
CA ALA A 129 2.24 -5.25 42.36
C ALA A 129 2.30 -6.29 41.22
N PRO A 130 1.17 -6.64 40.56
CA PRO A 130 1.18 -7.57 39.46
C PRO A 130 1.80 -6.93 38.22
N VAL A 131 2.59 -7.71 37.48
CA VAL A 131 3.22 -7.29 36.21
C VAL A 131 2.62 -8.02 35.01
N LEU A 132 1.99 -9.17 35.22
CA LEU A 132 1.36 -9.98 34.18
C LEU A 132 0.04 -10.57 34.68
N CYS A 133 -1.00 -10.48 33.85
CA CYS A 133 -2.28 -11.15 34.03
C CYS A 133 -2.54 -12.07 32.84
N LEU A 134 -2.73 -13.35 33.13
CA LEU A 134 -2.99 -14.41 32.16
C LEU A 134 -4.46 -14.84 32.26
N VAL A 135 -5.28 -14.51 31.27
CA VAL A 135 -6.76 -14.67 31.32
C VAL A 135 -7.28 -15.66 30.27
N PHE A 136 -8.22 -16.52 30.67
CA PHE A 136 -8.70 -17.65 29.84
C PHE A 136 -10.23 -17.76 29.83
N PRO A 137 -10.94 -16.82 29.19
CA PRO A 137 -12.40 -16.79 29.22
C PRO A 137 -13.05 -17.81 28.28
N ASP A 138 -14.32 -18.12 28.55
CA ASP A 138 -15.21 -18.74 27.57
C ASP A 138 -15.68 -17.72 26.51
N GLY A 139 -15.49 -18.00 25.23
CA GLY A 139 -15.95 -17.13 24.14
C GLY A 139 -17.41 -17.35 23.71
N GLY A 140 -18.06 -18.42 24.17
CA GLY A 140 -19.33 -18.91 23.62
C GLY A 140 -20.51 -17.96 23.78
N ARG A 141 -20.42 -16.97 24.68
CA ARG A 141 -21.48 -15.96 24.93
C ARG A 141 -21.10 -14.54 24.49
N GLY A 142 -19.95 -14.36 23.84
CA GLY A 142 -19.41 -13.02 23.52
C GLY A 142 -18.86 -12.30 24.76
N GLY A 143 -18.80 -10.97 24.73
CA GLY A 143 -18.38 -10.14 25.89
C GLY A 143 -16.88 -10.15 26.24
N VAL A 144 -16.07 -10.97 25.56
CA VAL A 144 -14.63 -11.13 25.86
C VAL A 144 -13.84 -9.83 25.65
N GLU A 145 -14.17 -9.04 24.62
CA GLU A 145 -13.54 -7.74 24.38
C GLU A 145 -13.75 -6.78 25.56
N ASP A 146 -14.98 -6.70 26.06
CA ASP A 146 -15.33 -5.82 27.18
C ASP A 146 -14.76 -6.31 28.50
N LEU A 147 -14.78 -7.63 28.74
CA LEU A 147 -14.11 -8.27 29.88
C LEU A 147 -12.62 -7.91 29.90
N SER A 148 -11.94 -8.07 28.76
CA SER A 148 -10.50 -7.82 28.64
C SER A 148 -10.20 -6.37 28.98
N ARG A 149 -10.96 -5.43 28.41
CA ARG A 149 -10.79 -3.98 28.66
C ARG A 149 -11.04 -3.62 30.13
N ALA A 150 -12.11 -4.15 30.73
CA ALA A 150 -12.42 -3.92 32.13
C ALA A 150 -11.32 -4.47 33.06
N LEU A 151 -10.77 -5.65 32.74
CA LEU A 151 -9.68 -6.25 33.50
C LEU A 151 -8.39 -5.42 33.40
N GLY A 152 -8.03 -4.94 32.21
CA GLY A 152 -6.91 -4.02 32.02
C GLY A 152 -7.07 -2.70 32.78
N GLN A 153 -8.29 -2.16 32.85
CA GLN A 153 -8.58 -0.97 33.65
C GLN A 153 -8.44 -1.23 35.15
N ALA A 154 -8.94 -2.36 35.64
CA ALA A 154 -8.90 -2.72 37.06
C ALA A 154 -7.49 -3.03 37.58
N LEU A 155 -6.62 -3.60 36.73
CA LEU A 155 -5.25 -3.95 37.09
C LEU A 155 -4.23 -2.83 36.84
N GLY A 156 -4.58 -1.83 36.03
CA GLY A 156 -3.72 -0.70 35.71
C GLY A 156 -2.72 -0.96 34.58
N SER A 157 -2.05 0.10 34.11
CA SER A 157 -1.16 0.06 32.94
C SER A 157 0.12 -0.75 33.12
N ASP A 158 0.54 -0.95 34.37
CA ASP A 158 1.80 -1.65 34.70
C ASP A 158 1.63 -3.17 34.67
N CYS A 159 0.39 -3.67 34.64
CA CYS A 159 0.07 -5.08 34.52
C CYS A 159 -0.30 -5.42 33.07
N LEU A 160 0.55 -6.19 32.39
CA LEU A 160 0.25 -6.67 31.05
C LEU A 160 -0.87 -7.72 31.09
N VAL A 161 -2.04 -7.42 30.52
CA VAL A 161 -3.13 -8.40 30.37
C VAL A 161 -3.02 -9.10 29.03
N VAL A 162 -2.85 -10.43 29.06
CA VAL A 162 -2.76 -11.28 27.87
C VAL A 162 -3.40 -12.63 28.11
N GLY A 163 -3.74 -13.35 27.04
CA GLY A 163 -4.26 -14.70 27.16
C GLY A 163 -4.90 -15.21 25.89
N GLY A 164 -5.78 -16.20 26.05
CA GLY A 164 -6.46 -16.83 24.93
C GLY A 164 -7.84 -17.32 25.36
N VAL A 165 -8.81 -17.18 24.46
CA VAL A 165 -10.15 -17.73 24.65
C VAL A 165 -10.07 -19.24 24.67
N ALA A 166 -10.57 -19.84 25.75
CA ALA A 166 -10.62 -21.30 25.91
C ALA A 166 -11.35 -21.92 24.71
N GLY A 167 -10.81 -23.03 24.24
CA GLY A 167 -11.15 -23.56 22.94
C GLY A 167 -11.56 -25.01 22.96
N ARG A 168 -12.02 -25.46 21.80
CA ARG A 168 -12.20 -26.86 21.46
C ARG A 168 -12.03 -27.04 19.96
N GLN A 169 -11.75 -28.27 19.58
CA GLN A 169 -11.90 -28.73 18.21
C GLN A 169 -13.33 -28.44 17.71
N LEU A 170 -13.46 -27.87 16.52
CA LEU A 170 -14.75 -27.39 16.01
C LEU A 170 -15.81 -28.51 15.92
N ALA A 171 -15.42 -29.73 15.54
CA ALA A 171 -16.34 -30.86 15.45
C ALA A 171 -16.70 -31.49 16.80
N ASP A 172 -15.96 -31.18 17.85
CA ASP A 172 -16.25 -31.72 19.17
C ASP A 172 -17.41 -30.95 19.80
N ARG A 173 -18.54 -31.62 20.09
CA ARG A 173 -19.72 -30.93 20.64
C ARG A 173 -19.68 -30.75 22.15
N ARG A 174 -18.65 -31.22 22.84
CA ARG A 174 -18.50 -31.05 24.29
C ARG A 174 -18.34 -29.58 24.64
N PRO A 175 -18.82 -29.14 25.82
CA PRO A 175 -18.68 -27.76 26.25
C PRO A 175 -17.21 -27.39 26.45
N VAL A 176 -16.86 -26.16 26.09
CA VAL A 176 -15.61 -25.53 26.51
C VAL A 176 -15.68 -25.33 28.03
N ARG A 177 -14.59 -25.63 28.73
CA ARG A 177 -14.51 -25.50 30.20
C ARG A 177 -13.32 -24.66 30.58
N GLN A 178 -13.43 -23.98 31.71
CA GLN A 178 -12.33 -23.22 32.30
C GLN A 178 -11.95 -23.83 33.65
N PHE A 179 -10.72 -23.62 34.09
CA PHE A 179 -10.17 -24.22 35.31
C PHE A 179 -9.70 -23.13 36.26
N ALA A 180 -10.09 -23.24 37.54
CA ALA A 180 -9.64 -22.36 38.61
C ALA A 180 -9.39 -23.16 39.89
N GLY A 181 -8.12 -23.40 40.24
CA GLY A 181 -7.78 -24.31 41.34
C GLY A 181 -8.37 -25.71 41.10
N ARG A 182 -9.33 -26.11 41.93
CA ARG A 182 -10.06 -27.39 41.81
C ARG A 182 -11.40 -27.29 41.08
N GLU A 183 -11.82 -26.08 40.73
CA GLU A 183 -13.11 -25.83 40.11
C GLU A 183 -13.06 -26.01 38.60
N ILE A 184 -14.11 -26.65 38.07
CA ILE A 184 -14.40 -26.70 36.64
C ILE A 184 -15.53 -25.71 36.40
N LEU A 185 -15.24 -24.70 35.59
CA LEU A 185 -16.12 -23.58 35.33
C LEU A 185 -16.73 -23.69 33.92
N LEU A 186 -17.86 -23.02 33.74
CA LEU A 186 -18.54 -22.84 32.47
C LEU A 186 -18.91 -21.37 32.33
N HIS A 187 -18.62 -20.76 31.19
CA HIS A 187 -18.97 -19.36 30.88
C HIS A 187 -18.29 -18.28 31.74
N ASP A 188 -17.30 -18.68 32.54
CA ASP A 188 -16.54 -17.77 33.42
C ASP A 188 -15.17 -17.46 32.80
N ALA A 189 -14.44 -16.54 33.43
CA ALA A 189 -13.09 -16.16 33.04
C ALA A 189 -12.12 -16.25 34.21
N PRO A 190 -11.43 -17.40 34.40
CA PRO A 190 -10.31 -17.46 35.32
C PRO A 190 -9.13 -16.67 34.76
N PHE A 191 -8.35 -16.10 35.68
CA PHE A 191 -7.08 -15.48 35.38
C PHE A 191 -6.05 -15.78 36.47
N LEU A 192 -4.77 -15.72 36.09
CA LEU A 192 -3.63 -15.82 36.98
C LEU A 192 -2.84 -14.51 36.95
N LEU A 193 -2.63 -13.90 38.10
CA LEU A 193 -1.73 -12.76 38.27
C LEU A 193 -0.33 -13.26 38.64
N LEU A 194 0.70 -12.70 38.01
CA LEU A 194 2.09 -12.85 38.43
C LEU A 194 2.63 -11.49 38.87
N ALA A 195 3.28 -11.48 40.02
CA ALA A 195 3.95 -10.33 40.60
C ALA A 195 5.42 -10.65 40.90
N GLY A 196 6.28 -9.66 40.73
CA GLY A 196 7.73 -9.79 40.93
C GLY A 196 8.52 -9.03 39.87
N ASP A 197 9.85 -9.12 39.95
CA ASP A 197 10.74 -8.57 38.93
C ASP A 197 10.81 -9.51 37.72
N ILE A 198 9.81 -9.39 36.84
CA ILE A 198 9.64 -10.21 35.65
C ILE A 198 9.65 -9.28 34.44
N PRO A 199 10.81 -9.05 33.79
CA PRO A 199 10.84 -8.33 32.53
C PRO A 199 9.98 -9.04 31.47
N LEU A 200 9.19 -8.27 30.72
CA LEU A 200 8.26 -8.81 29.72
C LEU A 200 8.56 -8.24 28.33
N ALA A 201 8.41 -9.05 27.29
CA ALA A 201 8.29 -8.57 25.92
C ALA A 201 7.13 -9.26 25.19
N LEU A 202 6.30 -8.46 24.51
CA LEU A 202 5.15 -8.94 23.75
C LEU A 202 5.44 -8.81 22.26
N ARG A 203 5.15 -9.88 21.52
CA ARG A 203 5.17 -9.88 20.05
C ARG A 203 3.88 -10.50 19.51
N LEU A 204 3.44 -10.03 18.35
CA LEU A 204 2.24 -10.50 17.68
C LEU A 204 2.52 -10.74 16.19
N SER A 205 2.12 -11.91 15.69
CA SER A 205 2.11 -12.25 14.27
C SER A 205 0.66 -12.28 13.76
N LYS A 206 0.42 -11.70 12.60
CA LYS A 206 -0.86 -11.76 11.88
C LYS A 206 -0.74 -12.70 10.69
N GLY A 207 0.21 -12.51 9.78
CA GLY A 207 0.35 -13.37 8.60
C GLY A 207 -0.84 -13.34 7.63
N TRP A 208 -1.61 -12.24 7.65
CA TRP A 208 -2.76 -11.99 6.77
C TRP A 208 -2.48 -10.82 5.84
N ARG A 209 -3.13 -10.81 4.68
CA ARG A 209 -3.05 -9.76 3.67
C ARG A 209 -4.45 -9.22 3.39
N PRO A 210 -4.69 -7.90 3.57
CA PRO A 210 -5.91 -7.25 3.10
C PRO A 210 -6.02 -7.33 1.57
N ILE A 211 -7.22 -7.55 1.08
CA ILE A 211 -7.52 -7.84 -0.32
C ILE A 211 -8.83 -7.16 -0.74
N GLY A 212 -8.90 -6.74 -2.00
CA GLY A 212 -10.05 -6.06 -2.57
C GLY A 212 -10.11 -4.59 -2.16
N ASP A 213 -11.27 -3.97 -2.35
CA ASP A 213 -11.45 -2.54 -2.08
C ASP A 213 -11.66 -2.27 -0.60
N ARG A 214 -11.13 -1.14 -0.10
CA ARG A 214 -11.48 -0.62 1.21
C ARG A 214 -12.91 -0.09 1.20
N ALA A 215 -13.73 -0.55 2.13
CA ALA A 215 -15.10 -0.08 2.32
C ALA A 215 -15.33 0.37 3.76
N ARG A 216 -16.19 1.36 3.96
CA ARG A 216 -16.52 1.88 5.29
C ARG A 216 -17.63 1.05 5.92
N VAL A 217 -17.53 0.71 7.20
CA VAL A 217 -18.65 0.14 7.96
C VAL A 217 -19.69 1.23 8.23
N THR A 218 -20.94 1.01 7.83
CA THR A 218 -22.01 2.03 7.82
C THR A 218 -23.25 1.63 8.63
N GLY A 219 -23.22 0.47 9.28
CA GLY A 219 -24.30 0.05 10.17
C GLY A 219 -23.83 -1.03 11.14
N VAL A 220 -23.88 -0.71 12.44
CA VAL A 220 -23.47 -1.58 13.53
C VAL A 220 -24.49 -1.53 14.67
N SER A 221 -24.79 -2.68 15.26
CA SER A 221 -25.54 -2.79 16.51
C SER A 221 -24.82 -3.79 17.42
N GLY A 222 -24.19 -3.28 18.48
CA GLY A 222 -23.32 -4.09 19.34
C GLY A 222 -22.18 -4.74 18.55
N ASN A 223 -22.18 -6.07 18.47
CA ASN A 223 -21.19 -6.85 17.72
C ASN A 223 -21.70 -7.38 16.36
N VAL A 224 -22.85 -6.87 15.91
CA VAL A 224 -23.47 -7.22 14.63
C VAL A 224 -23.27 -6.08 13.64
N VAL A 225 -22.69 -6.38 12.48
CA VAL A 225 -22.52 -5.45 11.37
C VAL A 225 -23.64 -5.72 10.36
N SER A 226 -24.48 -4.74 10.10
CA SER A 226 -25.57 -4.84 9.13
C SER A 226 -25.15 -4.34 7.74
N ARG A 227 -24.25 -3.34 7.66
CA ARG A 227 -23.87 -2.70 6.39
C ARG A 227 -22.38 -2.36 6.29
N ILE A 228 -21.83 -2.55 5.09
CA ILE A 228 -20.48 -2.16 4.69
C ILE A 228 -20.59 -1.43 3.35
N GLY A 229 -20.28 -0.14 3.36
CA GLY A 229 -20.53 0.80 2.27
C GLY A 229 -22.02 0.91 1.99
N GLU A 230 -22.40 0.66 0.74
CA GLU A 230 -23.80 0.67 0.28
C GLU A 230 -24.45 -0.72 0.32
N ARG A 231 -23.72 -1.76 0.74
CA ARG A 231 -24.17 -3.17 0.75
C ARG A 231 -24.51 -3.64 2.15
N THR A 232 -25.30 -4.72 2.24
CA THR A 232 -25.35 -5.50 3.50
C THR A 232 -23.98 -6.11 3.78
N ALA A 233 -23.70 -6.45 5.04
CA ALA A 233 -22.43 -7.09 5.40
C ALA A 233 -22.25 -8.43 4.66
N LEU A 234 -23.32 -9.20 4.48
CA LEU A 234 -23.32 -10.46 3.73
C LEU A 234 -23.07 -10.24 2.24
N ASP A 235 -23.72 -9.25 1.63
CA ASP A 235 -23.51 -8.93 0.21
C ASP A 235 -22.10 -8.39 -0.07
N PHE A 236 -21.47 -7.75 0.91
CA PHE A 236 -20.06 -7.38 0.81
C PHE A 236 -19.15 -8.61 0.66
N TYR A 237 -19.38 -9.67 1.46
CA TYR A 237 -18.65 -10.93 1.29
C TYR A 237 -19.01 -11.62 -0.04
N ARG A 238 -20.30 -11.68 -0.38
CA ARG A 238 -20.78 -12.36 -1.60
C ARG A 238 -20.35 -11.71 -2.90
N ARG A 239 -20.07 -10.40 -2.90
CA ARG A 239 -19.43 -9.71 -4.04
C ARG A 239 -18.16 -10.44 -4.47
N TYR A 240 -17.35 -10.85 -3.50
CA TYR A 240 -16.06 -11.49 -3.75
C TYR A 240 -16.15 -13.01 -3.85
N LEU A 241 -17.01 -13.63 -3.05
CA LEU A 241 -17.05 -15.08 -2.89
C LEU A 241 -18.14 -15.77 -3.71
N GLY A 242 -19.09 -15.01 -4.26
CA GLY A 242 -20.24 -15.50 -5.02
C GLY A 242 -21.57 -15.46 -4.24
N PRO A 243 -22.71 -15.55 -4.94
CA PRO A 243 -24.06 -15.23 -4.41
C PRO A 243 -24.57 -16.16 -3.30
N HIS A 244 -23.93 -17.30 -3.07
CA HIS A 244 -24.30 -18.27 -2.03
C HIS A 244 -23.15 -18.56 -1.06
N ALA A 245 -22.08 -17.78 -1.13
CA ALA A 245 -20.97 -17.95 -0.21
C ALA A 245 -21.37 -17.54 1.20
N GLU A 246 -20.92 -18.35 2.16
CA GLU A 246 -21.01 -18.05 3.58
C GLU A 246 -19.74 -17.29 4.02
N PRO A 247 -19.86 -16.27 4.88
CA PRO A 247 -18.71 -15.64 5.52
C PRO A 247 -17.91 -16.68 6.30
N ALA A 248 -16.60 -16.73 6.09
CA ALA A 248 -15.74 -17.76 6.65
C ALA A 248 -14.67 -17.17 7.58
N VAL A 249 -14.33 -17.87 8.65
CA VAL A 249 -13.34 -17.43 9.64
C VAL A 249 -11.93 -17.28 9.05
N GLU A 250 -11.65 -18.01 7.98
CA GLU A 250 -10.43 -17.92 7.21
C GLU A 250 -10.44 -16.83 6.12
N LEU A 251 -11.50 -16.02 6.08
CA LEU A 251 -11.57 -14.78 5.31
C LEU A 251 -12.10 -13.64 6.20
N PRO A 252 -11.41 -13.32 7.30
CA PRO A 252 -11.85 -12.28 8.24
C PRO A 252 -11.80 -10.89 7.60
N LEU A 253 -12.42 -9.90 8.26
CA LEU A 253 -12.19 -8.50 7.92
C LEU A 253 -10.86 -8.03 8.48
N ALA A 254 -10.02 -7.42 7.63
CA ALA A 254 -8.96 -6.52 8.07
C ALA A 254 -9.57 -5.14 8.34
N VAL A 255 -9.60 -4.75 9.61
CA VAL A 255 -10.16 -3.48 10.08
C VAL A 255 -9.03 -2.48 10.30
N THR A 256 -9.11 -1.35 9.62
CA THR A 256 -8.11 -0.27 9.60
C THR A 256 -8.70 1.06 10.02
N CYS A 257 -7.82 1.97 10.45
CA CYS A 257 -8.12 3.40 10.52
C CYS A 257 -7.69 4.05 9.19
N GLU A 258 -8.38 5.10 8.74
CA GLU A 258 -8.03 5.82 7.50
C GLU A 258 -6.58 6.30 7.44
N LYS A 259 -5.98 6.61 8.59
CA LYS A 259 -4.63 7.18 8.71
C LYS A 259 -3.53 6.14 8.96
N SER A 260 -3.86 4.85 9.03
CA SER A 260 -2.89 3.79 9.34
C SER A 260 -3.07 2.58 8.45
N ASP A 261 -1.96 2.03 7.97
CA ASP A 261 -1.95 0.75 7.25
C ASP A 261 -1.89 -0.46 8.19
N THR A 262 -1.83 -0.25 9.50
CA THR A 262 -1.99 -1.33 10.48
C THR A 262 -3.45 -1.72 10.60
N PHE A 263 -3.74 -3.02 10.55
CA PHE A 263 -5.09 -3.55 10.72
C PHE A 263 -5.20 -4.52 11.90
N ILE A 264 -6.39 -4.67 12.45
CA ILE A 264 -6.77 -5.79 13.31
C ILE A 264 -7.70 -6.72 12.52
N LEU A 265 -7.78 -7.98 12.93
CA LEU A 265 -8.61 -8.96 12.25
C LEU A 265 -9.91 -9.18 13.03
N ARG A 266 -11.01 -9.34 12.28
CA ARG A 266 -12.34 -9.63 12.82
C ARG A 266 -12.95 -10.80 12.06
N ALA A 267 -12.96 -11.95 12.73
CA ALA A 267 -13.52 -13.16 12.17
C ALA A 267 -15.06 -13.14 12.30
N PRO A 268 -15.81 -13.48 11.23
CA PRO A 268 -17.25 -13.66 11.32
C PRO A 268 -17.57 -14.92 12.15
N ALA A 269 -18.70 -14.93 12.85
CA ALA A 269 -19.17 -16.09 13.61
C ALA A 269 -20.55 -16.59 13.15
N PHE A 270 -21.53 -15.70 13.11
CA PHE A 270 -22.90 -16.00 12.66
C PHE A 270 -23.33 -14.96 11.64
N TYR A 271 -24.26 -15.34 10.75
CA TYR A 271 -24.84 -14.43 9.77
C TYR A 271 -26.33 -14.73 9.59
N SER A 272 -27.05 -13.75 9.06
CA SER A 272 -28.49 -13.83 8.81
C SER A 272 -28.76 -13.63 7.32
N GLU A 273 -29.40 -14.63 6.70
CA GLU A 273 -29.88 -14.53 5.31
C GLU A 273 -31.04 -13.55 5.16
N GLY A 274 -31.81 -13.30 6.23
CA GLY A 274 -33.01 -12.46 6.17
C GLY A 274 -32.69 -10.97 6.04
N ASP A 275 -31.71 -10.49 6.80
CA ASP A 275 -31.33 -9.07 6.83
C ASP A 275 -29.89 -8.80 6.34
N GLY A 276 -29.13 -9.85 6.00
CA GLY A 276 -27.76 -9.75 5.48
C GLY A 276 -26.73 -9.31 6.53
N SER A 277 -27.06 -9.37 7.82
CA SER A 277 -26.14 -9.01 8.90
C SER A 277 -25.15 -10.11 9.23
N ILE A 278 -23.97 -9.73 9.75
CA ILE A 278 -22.92 -10.64 10.22
C ILE A 278 -22.50 -10.25 11.62
N GLN A 279 -22.45 -11.24 12.52
CA GLN A 279 -21.90 -11.09 13.86
C GLN A 279 -20.39 -11.32 13.87
N PHE A 280 -19.66 -10.37 14.44
CA PHE A 280 -18.22 -10.44 14.69
C PHE A 280 -17.99 -10.42 16.20
N PRO A 281 -17.57 -11.52 16.85
CA PRO A 281 -17.50 -11.59 18.32
C PRO A 281 -16.67 -10.47 18.98
N ALA A 282 -15.59 -10.03 18.33
CA ALA A 282 -14.72 -8.94 18.78
C ALA A 282 -15.20 -7.53 18.35
N GLY A 283 -16.38 -7.45 17.73
CA GLY A 283 -17.00 -6.21 17.22
C GLY A 283 -16.26 -5.56 16.05
N VAL A 284 -16.96 -4.71 15.32
CA VAL A 284 -16.35 -3.81 14.32
C VAL A 284 -16.93 -2.43 14.55
N ALA A 285 -16.08 -1.42 14.69
CA ALA A 285 -16.55 -0.06 14.94
C ALA A 285 -17.24 0.52 13.70
N GLU A 286 -18.33 1.26 13.91
CA GLU A 286 -18.95 2.04 12.86
C GLU A 286 -17.98 3.11 12.34
N GLY A 287 -17.98 3.35 11.03
CA GLY A 287 -17.04 4.25 10.37
C GLY A 287 -15.64 3.67 10.11
N ALA A 288 -15.32 2.48 10.63
CA ALA A 288 -14.05 1.82 10.36
C ALA A 288 -13.92 1.42 8.88
N MET A 289 -12.68 1.40 8.38
CA MET A 289 -12.38 0.94 7.02
C MET A 289 -12.05 -0.55 7.04
N VAL A 290 -12.68 -1.33 6.17
CA VAL A 290 -12.54 -2.78 6.13
C VAL A 290 -12.24 -3.31 4.73
N GLN A 291 -11.50 -4.41 4.68
CA GLN A 291 -11.24 -5.25 3.52
C GLN A 291 -11.41 -6.72 3.94
N LEU A 292 -11.69 -7.62 2.99
CA LEU A 292 -11.45 -9.04 3.26
C LEU A 292 -9.94 -9.24 3.43
N ALA A 293 -9.55 -10.16 4.30
CA ALA A 293 -8.17 -10.57 4.44
C ALA A 293 -8.04 -12.04 4.07
N GLU A 294 -6.96 -12.40 3.38
CA GLU A 294 -6.58 -13.80 3.16
C GLU A 294 -5.22 -14.10 3.79
N ALA A 295 -4.98 -15.37 4.07
CA ALA A 295 -3.67 -15.83 4.51
C ALA A 295 -3.27 -17.09 3.77
N THR A 296 -2.01 -17.12 3.33
CA THR A 296 -1.37 -18.33 2.82
C THR A 296 -0.42 -18.90 3.86
N ARG A 297 -0.12 -20.21 3.76
CA ARG A 297 0.90 -20.84 4.60
C ARG A 297 2.25 -20.12 4.49
N GLY A 298 2.59 -19.63 3.30
CA GLY A 298 3.83 -18.90 3.05
C GLY A 298 3.88 -17.57 3.81
N ASP A 299 2.82 -16.77 3.71
CA ASP A 299 2.73 -15.48 4.38
C ASP A 299 2.76 -15.62 5.91
N MET A 300 2.01 -16.57 6.47
CA MET A 300 2.02 -16.85 7.92
C MET A 300 3.42 -17.22 8.42
N LEU A 301 4.08 -18.14 7.73
CA LEU A 301 5.42 -18.61 8.11
C LEU A 301 6.49 -17.52 7.92
N ALA A 302 6.35 -16.66 6.91
CA ALA A 302 7.22 -15.50 6.72
C ALA A 302 7.06 -14.47 7.84
N ASP A 303 5.83 -14.21 8.29
CA ASP A 303 5.55 -13.30 9.39
C ASP A 303 6.09 -13.84 10.73
N ILE A 304 5.95 -15.15 10.98
CA ILE A 304 6.60 -15.80 12.14
C ILE A 304 8.13 -15.65 12.10
N LYS A 305 8.76 -15.73 10.92
CA LYS A 305 10.20 -15.49 10.80
C LYS A 305 10.58 -14.06 11.18
N ALA A 306 9.75 -13.07 10.83
CA ALA A 306 9.97 -11.67 11.24
C ALA A 306 9.79 -11.51 12.76
N MET A 307 8.73 -12.10 13.31
CA MET A 307 8.46 -12.13 14.75
C MET A 307 9.61 -12.77 15.54
N ALA A 308 10.15 -13.90 15.08
CA ALA A 308 11.27 -14.62 15.69
C ALA A 308 12.54 -13.74 15.79
N LYS A 309 12.82 -12.92 14.77
CA LYS A 309 13.94 -11.97 14.83
C LYS A 309 13.75 -10.91 15.92
N GLY A 310 12.53 -10.39 16.07
CA GLY A 310 12.18 -9.45 17.14
C GLY A 310 12.31 -10.08 18.52
N LEU A 311 11.77 -11.29 18.68
CA LEU A 311 11.85 -12.06 19.92
C LEU A 311 13.31 -12.36 20.32
N ALA A 312 14.18 -12.68 19.35
CA ALA A 312 15.60 -12.86 19.59
C ALA A 312 16.30 -11.57 20.07
N ALA A 313 15.90 -10.42 19.53
CA ALA A 313 16.43 -9.13 19.97
C ALA A 313 15.99 -8.82 21.41
N ASP A 314 14.72 -9.06 21.74
CA ASP A 314 14.19 -8.87 23.09
C ASP A 314 14.90 -9.79 24.10
N GLY A 315 15.09 -11.07 23.75
CA GLY A 315 15.79 -12.03 24.60
C GLY A 315 17.26 -11.67 24.86
N ARG A 316 17.95 -11.06 23.88
CA ARG A 316 19.33 -10.55 24.09
C ARG A 316 19.38 -9.31 24.97
N ALA A 317 18.36 -8.45 24.91
CA ALA A 317 18.26 -7.24 25.72
C ALA A 317 17.85 -7.54 27.17
N MET A 318 17.10 -8.62 27.38
CA MET A 318 16.60 -9.04 28.68
C MET A 318 17.74 -9.44 29.64
N ARG A 319 17.62 -9.05 30.93
CA ARG A 319 18.53 -9.43 32.01
C ARG A 319 17.70 -9.98 33.17
N PRO A 320 18.02 -11.16 33.74
CA PRO A 320 19.21 -12.01 33.48
C PRO A 320 19.19 -12.71 32.11
N GLY A 321 18.00 -12.99 31.58
CA GLY A 321 17.76 -13.63 30.29
C GLY A 321 16.33 -14.16 30.21
N PRO A 322 15.96 -14.89 29.13
CA PRO A 322 14.63 -15.42 28.96
C PRO A 322 14.40 -16.69 29.78
N ALA A 323 13.50 -16.63 30.76
CA ALA A 323 13.03 -17.77 31.56
C ALA A 323 12.07 -18.68 30.79
N GLY A 324 11.34 -18.14 29.80
CA GLY A 324 10.44 -18.91 28.95
C GLY A 324 9.57 -18.03 28.03
N VAL A 325 8.79 -18.67 27.16
CA VAL A 325 7.84 -18.02 26.26
C VAL A 325 6.47 -18.66 26.37
N LEU A 326 5.46 -17.82 26.56
CA LEU A 326 4.05 -18.20 26.46
C LEU A 326 3.53 -17.90 25.05
N LEU A 327 2.81 -18.86 24.44
CA LEU A 327 2.22 -18.74 23.11
C LEU A 327 0.68 -18.88 23.16
N PHE A 328 -0.02 -17.96 22.51
CA PHE A 328 -1.45 -18.06 22.24
C PHE A 328 -1.66 -17.94 20.74
N SER A 329 -2.06 -19.04 20.08
CA SER A 329 -2.19 -19.10 18.62
C SER A 329 -3.63 -19.37 18.21
N CYS A 330 -4.15 -18.63 17.24
CA CYS A 330 -5.50 -18.85 16.77
C CYS A 330 -5.65 -20.24 16.14
N SER A 331 -6.69 -20.98 16.49
CA SER A 331 -6.98 -22.29 15.90
C SER A 331 -7.15 -22.24 14.38
N THR A 332 -7.62 -21.12 13.82
CA THR A 332 -7.69 -20.92 12.36
C THR A 332 -6.31 -20.96 11.71
N ARG A 333 -5.26 -20.46 12.37
CA ARG A 333 -3.88 -20.56 11.85
C ARG A 333 -3.42 -22.00 11.80
N LYS A 334 -3.68 -22.75 12.88
CA LYS A 334 -3.39 -24.19 12.95
C LYS A 334 -4.10 -24.95 11.82
N ASP A 335 -5.37 -24.64 11.55
CA ASP A 335 -6.13 -25.24 10.45
C ASP A 335 -5.50 -24.93 9.08
N ILE A 336 -5.14 -23.67 8.82
CA ILE A 336 -4.53 -23.24 7.55
C ILE A 336 -3.14 -23.87 7.35
N LEU A 337 -2.31 -23.88 8.39
CA LEU A 337 -0.96 -24.44 8.37
C LEU A 337 -0.96 -25.97 8.29
N GLY A 338 -1.96 -26.63 8.88
CA GLY A 338 -2.08 -28.08 8.93
C GLY A 338 -0.84 -28.72 9.54
N THR A 339 -0.20 -29.62 8.78
CA THR A 339 1.04 -30.31 9.18
C THR A 339 2.23 -29.38 9.41
N LYS A 340 2.16 -28.12 8.96
CA LYS A 340 3.21 -27.10 9.18
C LYS A 340 3.02 -26.28 10.46
N SER A 341 2.00 -26.58 11.27
CA SER A 341 1.74 -25.83 12.50
C SER A 341 2.91 -25.88 13.50
N SER A 342 3.65 -27.00 13.57
CA SER A 342 4.85 -27.10 14.42
C SER A 342 5.97 -26.14 14.02
N GLU A 343 6.06 -25.78 12.73
CA GLU A 343 7.07 -24.83 12.25
C GLU A 343 6.94 -23.45 12.91
N GLU A 344 5.76 -23.07 13.42
CA GLU A 344 5.60 -21.83 14.18
C GLU A 344 6.44 -21.85 15.45
N ILE A 345 6.35 -22.94 16.22
CA ILE A 345 7.07 -23.13 17.49
C ILE A 345 8.57 -23.29 17.22
N ASP A 346 8.93 -24.14 16.25
CA ASP A 346 10.33 -24.47 15.94
C ASP A 346 11.13 -23.21 15.59
N ARG A 347 10.54 -22.31 14.80
CA ARG A 347 11.19 -21.05 14.39
C ARG A 347 11.34 -20.06 15.53
N LEU A 348 10.36 -19.97 16.42
CA LEU A 348 10.43 -19.09 17.59
C LEU A 348 11.46 -19.63 18.59
N ALA A 349 11.46 -20.94 18.84
CA ALA A 349 12.42 -21.60 19.72
C ALA A 349 13.87 -21.49 19.20
N ALA A 350 14.08 -21.69 17.90
CA ALA A 350 15.40 -21.57 17.27
C ALA A 350 15.99 -20.15 17.36
N ALA A 351 15.16 -19.14 17.61
CA ALA A 351 15.58 -17.74 17.76
C ALA A 351 16.00 -17.38 19.20
N LEU A 352 15.80 -18.29 20.15
CA LEU A 352 16.05 -18.11 21.58
C LEU A 352 17.27 -18.93 22.04
N PRO A 353 17.85 -18.62 23.22
CA PRO A 353 18.89 -19.44 23.81
C PRO A 353 18.45 -20.91 23.95
N PRO A 354 19.33 -21.89 23.67
CA PRO A 354 19.01 -23.29 23.87
C PRO A 354 18.52 -23.57 25.30
N GLY A 355 17.48 -24.40 25.40
CA GLY A 355 16.85 -24.76 26.67
C GLY A 355 15.78 -23.77 27.18
N THR A 356 15.55 -22.64 26.51
CA THR A 356 14.42 -21.76 26.85
C THR A 356 13.09 -22.48 26.61
N PRO A 357 12.26 -22.67 27.66
CA PRO A 357 10.95 -23.30 27.52
C PRO A 357 10.02 -22.46 26.64
N VAL A 358 9.29 -23.12 25.75
CA VAL A 358 8.22 -22.51 24.93
C VAL A 358 6.98 -23.36 25.10
N ALA A 359 5.87 -22.75 25.52
CA ALA A 359 4.61 -23.44 25.76
C ALA A 359 3.40 -22.54 25.57
N GLY A 360 2.25 -23.14 25.29
CA GLY A 360 1.03 -22.40 24.98
C GLY A 360 -0.10 -23.29 24.49
N PHE A 361 -1.13 -22.69 23.91
CA PHE A 361 -2.21 -23.47 23.32
C PHE A 361 -2.84 -22.76 22.12
N SER A 362 -3.55 -23.55 21.32
CA SER A 362 -4.40 -23.05 20.24
C SER A 362 -5.75 -22.59 20.81
N CYS A 363 -6.08 -21.31 20.66
CA CYS A 363 -7.27 -20.66 21.21
C CYS A 363 -8.26 -20.23 20.11
N HIS A 364 -9.50 -19.91 20.49
CA HIS A 364 -10.50 -19.34 19.55
C HIS A 364 -10.32 -17.83 19.30
N GLY A 365 -9.40 -17.20 20.03
CA GLY A 365 -8.96 -15.82 19.84
C GLY A 365 -7.95 -15.45 20.91
N GLU A 366 -7.10 -14.48 20.63
CA GLU A 366 -5.99 -14.07 21.50
C GLU A 366 -6.36 -12.76 22.19
N ILE A 367 -6.08 -12.65 23.48
CA ILE A 367 -6.28 -11.41 24.22
C ILE A 367 -4.91 -10.76 24.32
N ALA A 368 -4.70 -9.66 23.59
CA ALA A 368 -3.45 -8.90 23.63
C ALA A 368 -3.60 -7.53 22.96
N PRO A 369 -2.84 -6.52 23.41
CA PRO A 369 -2.71 -5.29 22.65
C PRO A 369 -1.90 -5.57 21.37
N SER A 370 -2.14 -4.80 20.31
CA SER A 370 -1.40 -4.98 19.05
C SER A 370 0.08 -4.59 19.15
N ALA A 371 0.43 -3.77 20.13
CA ALA A 371 1.78 -3.42 20.54
C ALA A 371 1.74 -2.89 21.99
N PRO A 372 2.87 -2.86 22.71
CA PRO A 372 2.94 -2.23 24.03
C PRO A 372 2.37 -0.81 24.03
N GLY A 373 1.53 -0.48 25.02
CA GLY A 373 0.89 0.84 25.15
C GLY A 373 -0.34 1.07 24.25
N LEU A 374 -0.68 0.14 23.35
CA LEU A 374 -1.93 0.20 22.59
C LEU A 374 -3.10 -0.43 23.36
N PRO A 375 -4.36 -0.13 22.96
CA PRO A 375 -5.52 -0.75 23.58
C PRO A 375 -5.50 -2.27 23.48
N LEU A 376 -6.03 -2.90 24.53
CA LEU A 376 -6.24 -4.35 24.60
C LEU A 376 -7.40 -4.74 23.70
N HIS A 377 -7.22 -5.81 22.93
CA HIS A 377 -8.23 -6.33 22.01
C HIS A 377 -8.30 -7.86 22.08
N LEU A 378 -9.47 -8.39 21.76
CA LEU A 378 -9.63 -9.73 21.22
C LEU A 378 -9.13 -9.73 19.77
N GLN A 379 -7.97 -10.34 19.57
CA GLN A 379 -7.37 -10.60 18.27
C GLN A 379 -7.95 -11.90 17.69
N ASN A 380 -8.05 -11.95 16.37
CA ASN A 380 -8.38 -13.17 15.63
C ASN A 380 -7.27 -13.47 14.62
N GLY A 381 -7.09 -14.74 14.25
CA GLY A 381 -6.16 -15.15 13.20
C GLY A 381 -4.68 -14.86 13.51
N SER A 382 -4.34 -14.52 14.75
CA SER A 382 -3.02 -14.06 15.16
C SER A 382 -2.31 -15.10 16.03
N LEU A 383 -1.00 -14.91 16.23
CA LEU A 383 -0.21 -15.61 17.23
C LEU A 383 0.43 -14.55 18.14
N VAL A 384 0.22 -14.69 19.44
CA VAL A 384 0.81 -13.84 20.48
C VAL A 384 1.91 -14.62 21.19
N ALA A 385 3.09 -14.02 21.30
CA ALA A 385 4.17 -14.54 22.14
C ALA A 385 4.52 -13.54 23.25
N VAL A 386 4.64 -14.06 24.46
CA VAL A 386 5.06 -13.30 25.64
C VAL A 386 6.37 -13.90 26.15
N LEU A 387 7.46 -13.15 26.00
CA LEU A 387 8.76 -13.51 26.54
C LEU A 387 8.83 -13.09 28.01
N LEU A 388 9.17 -14.05 28.88
CA LEU A 388 9.29 -13.84 30.32
C LEU A 388 10.76 -13.83 30.71
N GLY A 389 11.18 -12.80 31.45
CA GLY A 389 12.52 -12.66 32.00
C GLY A 389 12.69 -13.37 33.33
N GLY A 390 13.87 -13.94 33.56
CA GLY A 390 14.21 -14.57 34.83
C GLY A 390 15.39 -15.53 34.71
N ASP A 391 15.40 -16.53 35.60
CA ASP A 391 16.37 -17.60 35.58
C ASP A 391 16.00 -18.61 34.50
N ARG A 392 16.91 -18.80 33.56
CA ARG A 392 16.82 -19.92 32.64
C ARG A 392 17.01 -21.21 33.45
N PRO A 393 16.18 -22.24 33.26
CA PRO A 393 16.48 -23.57 33.80
C PRO A 393 17.89 -23.97 33.37
N GLU A 394 18.73 -24.45 34.29
CA GLU A 394 19.94 -25.16 33.88
C GLU A 394 19.50 -26.23 32.90
N ALA A 395 20.06 -26.23 31.69
CA ALA A 395 19.62 -27.10 30.62
C ALA A 395 19.44 -28.51 31.19
N ALA A 396 18.20 -29.00 31.21
CA ALA A 396 17.97 -30.40 31.45
C ALA A 396 18.55 -31.13 30.24
N ALA A 397 19.86 -31.36 30.25
CA ALA A 397 20.57 -32.38 29.51
C ALA A 397 20.20 -33.78 30.06
N GLY A 398 18.95 -33.94 30.48
CA GLY A 398 18.39 -35.21 30.93
C GLY A 398 17.63 -35.80 29.76
N ALA A 399 17.87 -37.09 29.52
CA ALA A 399 17.15 -37.92 28.57
C ALA A 399 15.63 -37.62 28.53
N PRO A 400 14.95 -37.94 27.40
CA PRO A 400 13.48 -38.01 27.39
C PRO A 400 13.01 -38.68 28.67
N LEU A 401 11.97 -38.14 29.32
CA LEU A 401 11.30 -38.93 30.35
C LEU A 401 10.94 -40.25 29.68
N GLU A 402 11.45 -41.38 30.18
CA GLU A 402 10.94 -42.68 29.78
C GLU A 402 9.42 -42.60 29.93
N GLU A 403 8.68 -42.96 28.88
CA GLU A 403 7.23 -42.96 28.95
C GLU A 403 6.84 -43.82 30.16
N LEU A 404 6.33 -43.18 31.20
CA LEU A 404 5.88 -43.88 32.39
C LEU A 404 4.87 -44.94 31.94
N PRO A 405 5.12 -46.24 32.20
CA PRO A 405 4.24 -47.28 31.74
C PRO A 405 2.84 -47.01 32.28
N CYS A 406 1.88 -46.91 31.37
CA CYS A 406 0.51 -46.67 31.76
C CYS A 406 0.03 -47.87 32.61
N PRO A 407 -0.54 -47.66 33.81
CA PRO A 407 -0.90 -48.75 34.73
C PRO A 407 -2.01 -49.68 34.20
N ALA A 408 -2.67 -49.32 33.09
CA ALA A 408 -3.70 -50.14 32.46
C ALA A 408 -3.08 -51.18 31.51
N GLY A 409 -3.50 -52.44 31.63
CA GLY A 409 -2.95 -53.58 30.89
C GLY A 409 -3.08 -53.49 29.36
N GLU A 410 -2.42 -54.40 28.64
CA GLU A 410 -2.22 -54.37 27.17
C GLU A 410 -3.51 -54.15 26.36
N ALA A 411 -4.60 -54.83 26.71
CA ALA A 411 -5.88 -54.71 25.99
C ALA A 411 -6.50 -53.31 26.11
N GLU A 412 -6.41 -52.70 27.29
CA GLU A 412 -6.93 -51.36 27.53
C GLU A 412 -6.02 -50.28 26.93
N ALA A 413 -4.71 -50.52 26.88
CA ALA A 413 -3.76 -49.70 26.13
C ALA A 413 -4.09 -49.69 24.63
N LEU A 414 -4.29 -50.86 24.02
CA LEU A 414 -4.64 -50.96 22.61
C LEU A 414 -6.00 -50.31 22.31
N ALA A 415 -7.01 -50.53 23.15
CA ALA A 415 -8.33 -49.91 22.96
C ALA A 415 -8.26 -48.37 23.06
N ARG A 416 -7.37 -47.81 23.90
CA ARG A 416 -7.11 -46.37 23.96
C ARG A 416 -6.39 -45.88 22.72
N GLU A 417 -5.38 -46.60 22.25
CA GLU A 417 -4.66 -46.27 21.02
C GLU A 417 -5.60 -46.23 19.81
N VAL A 418 -6.47 -47.23 19.66
CA VAL A 418 -7.51 -47.24 18.62
C VAL A 418 -8.42 -46.01 18.73
N ARG A 419 -8.90 -45.65 19.93
CA ARG A 419 -9.70 -44.42 20.13
C ARG A 419 -8.92 -43.16 19.75
N SER A 420 -7.63 -43.11 20.08
CA SER A 420 -6.74 -41.99 19.72
C SER A 420 -6.62 -41.84 18.21
N LEU A 421 -6.29 -42.94 17.53
CA LEU A 421 -6.11 -42.98 16.08
C LEU A 421 -7.41 -42.66 15.34
N THR A 422 -8.55 -43.16 15.80
CA THR A 422 -9.86 -42.81 15.22
C THR A 422 -10.14 -41.31 15.32
N ARG A 423 -9.92 -40.70 16.51
CA ARG A 423 -10.08 -39.25 16.67
C ARG A 423 -9.12 -38.47 15.77
N ALA A 424 -7.86 -38.89 15.69
CA ALA A 424 -6.87 -38.27 14.82
C ALA A 424 -7.26 -38.35 13.34
N LEU A 425 -7.80 -39.49 12.89
CA LEU A 425 -8.27 -39.69 11.52
C LEU A 425 -9.49 -38.82 11.19
N ASP A 426 -10.47 -38.75 12.09
CA ASP A 426 -11.65 -37.89 11.94
C ASP A 426 -11.24 -36.43 11.79
N ARG A 427 -10.29 -35.97 12.62
CA ARG A 427 -9.73 -34.63 12.54
C ARG A 427 -9.01 -34.36 11.22
N ALA A 428 -8.13 -35.27 10.80
CA ALA A 428 -7.40 -35.12 9.54
C ALA A 428 -8.35 -35.05 8.35
N THR A 429 -9.43 -35.83 8.36
CA THR A 429 -10.47 -35.83 7.33
C THR A 429 -11.21 -34.50 7.27
N GLN A 430 -11.60 -33.95 8.43
CA GLN A 430 -12.27 -32.64 8.50
C GLN A 430 -11.34 -31.49 8.10
N ALA A 431 -10.08 -31.51 8.56
CA ALA A 431 -9.08 -30.51 8.21
C ALA A 431 -8.86 -30.48 6.69
N ARG A 432 -8.82 -31.65 6.02
CA ARG A 432 -8.75 -31.74 4.56
C ARG A 432 -9.95 -31.06 3.89
N SER A 433 -11.17 -31.39 4.31
CA SER A 433 -12.39 -30.79 3.75
C SER A 433 -12.44 -29.26 3.94
N ARG A 434 -11.99 -28.74 5.09
CA ARG A 434 -11.89 -27.29 5.30
C ARG A 434 -10.86 -26.65 4.40
N LEU A 435 -9.69 -27.26 4.24
CA LEU A 435 -8.63 -26.74 3.37
C LEU A 435 -9.09 -26.70 1.90
N GLU A 436 -9.86 -27.69 1.46
CA GLU A 436 -10.50 -27.70 0.14
C GLU A 436 -11.50 -26.54 0.00
N ALA A 437 -12.40 -26.37 0.97
CA ALA A 437 -13.38 -25.27 0.97
C ALA A 437 -12.72 -23.88 1.05
N GLN A 438 -11.66 -23.74 1.85
CA GLN A 438 -10.84 -22.52 1.90
C GLN A 438 -10.21 -22.24 0.53
N LYS A 439 -9.64 -23.26 -0.11
CA LYS A 439 -9.00 -23.13 -1.42
C LYS A 439 -10.02 -22.68 -2.47
N GLU A 440 -11.23 -23.24 -2.46
CA GLU A 440 -12.32 -22.83 -3.35
C GLU A 440 -12.70 -21.36 -3.13
N ARG A 441 -12.86 -20.93 -1.86
CA ARG A 441 -13.17 -19.54 -1.51
C ARG A 441 -12.07 -18.56 -1.92
N SER A 442 -10.81 -18.84 -1.62
CA SER A 442 -9.68 -18.00 -2.03
C SER A 442 -9.55 -17.94 -3.57
N GLN A 443 -9.82 -19.05 -4.28
CA GLN A 443 -9.88 -19.03 -5.75
C GLN A 443 -11.04 -18.18 -6.29
N ALA A 444 -12.21 -18.20 -5.65
CA ALA A 444 -13.35 -17.35 -6.04
C ALA A 444 -13.02 -15.86 -5.84
N LEU A 445 -12.48 -15.51 -4.66
CA LEU A 445 -11.98 -14.16 -4.34
C LEU A 445 -11.00 -13.66 -5.40
N MET A 446 -9.98 -14.47 -5.73
CA MET A 446 -8.96 -14.07 -6.69
C MET A 446 -9.51 -13.91 -8.12
N ARG A 447 -10.50 -14.73 -8.51
CA ARG A 447 -11.18 -14.57 -9.81
C ARG A 447 -11.95 -13.25 -9.88
N SER A 448 -12.72 -12.93 -8.83
CA SER A 448 -13.49 -11.69 -8.75
C SER A 448 -12.57 -10.46 -8.87
N ILE A 449 -11.46 -10.45 -8.15
CA ILE A 449 -10.51 -9.32 -8.16
C ILE A 449 -9.80 -9.20 -9.51
N ASN A 450 -9.36 -10.31 -10.09
CA ASN A 450 -8.74 -10.27 -11.41
C ASN A 450 -9.71 -9.76 -12.48
N GLN A 451 -11.00 -10.07 -12.35
CA GLN A 451 -12.02 -9.53 -13.24
C GLN A 451 -12.13 -8.01 -13.09
N GLU A 452 -12.26 -7.49 -11.86
CA GLU A 452 -12.31 -6.04 -11.60
C GLU A 452 -11.06 -5.30 -12.12
N ILE A 453 -9.87 -5.87 -11.92
CA ILE A 453 -8.61 -5.32 -12.45
C ILE A 453 -8.63 -5.28 -13.99
N ASN A 454 -9.12 -6.33 -14.64
CA ASN A 454 -9.15 -6.39 -16.10
C ASN A 454 -10.17 -5.41 -16.68
N GLU A 455 -11.32 -5.24 -16.05
CA GLU A 455 -12.33 -4.24 -16.44
C GLU A 455 -11.78 -2.82 -16.33
N ALA A 456 -11.12 -2.49 -15.23
CA ALA A 456 -10.48 -1.18 -15.05
C ALA A 456 -9.36 -0.93 -16.08
N LYS A 457 -8.54 -1.94 -16.39
CA LYS A 457 -7.50 -1.83 -17.42
C LYS A 457 -8.09 -1.55 -18.81
N LEU A 458 -9.17 -2.24 -19.17
CA LEU A 458 -9.83 -2.04 -20.45
C LEU A 458 -10.44 -0.63 -20.56
N GLU A 459 -11.01 -0.12 -19.47
CA GLU A 459 -11.55 1.25 -19.45
C GLU A 459 -10.45 2.31 -19.63
N ILE A 460 -9.31 2.14 -18.94
CA ILE A 460 -8.14 3.02 -19.10
C ILE A 460 -7.64 3.01 -20.54
N GLN A 461 -7.51 1.82 -21.15
CA GLN A 461 -7.10 1.70 -22.56
C GLN A 461 -8.04 2.43 -23.50
N ARG A 462 -9.37 2.26 -23.32
CA ARG A 462 -10.38 2.94 -24.13
C ARG A 462 -10.29 4.46 -23.99
N LYS A 463 -10.11 4.97 -22.77
CA LYS A 463 -9.97 6.41 -22.52
C LYS A 463 -8.70 6.99 -23.14
N ASN A 464 -7.58 6.28 -23.04
CA ASN A 464 -6.32 6.70 -23.67
C ASN A 464 -6.41 6.72 -25.19
N GLU A 465 -7.11 5.76 -25.80
CA GLU A 465 -7.33 5.75 -27.24
C GLU A 465 -8.18 6.93 -27.71
N LEU A 466 -9.26 7.25 -26.99
CA LEU A 466 -10.07 8.44 -27.26
C LEU A 466 -9.25 9.74 -27.14
N LEU A 467 -8.38 9.83 -26.13
CA LEU A 467 -7.49 10.98 -25.97
C LEU A 467 -6.54 11.12 -27.16
N ARG A 468 -5.90 10.03 -27.61
CA ARG A 468 -5.02 10.04 -28.79
C ARG A 468 -5.75 10.49 -30.05
N GLN A 469 -6.97 10.00 -30.28
CA GLN A 469 -7.80 10.40 -31.43
C GLN A 469 -8.14 11.89 -31.38
N ALA A 470 -8.45 12.42 -30.20
CA ALA A 470 -8.71 13.86 -30.03
C ALA A 470 -7.47 14.72 -30.30
N LEU A 471 -6.29 14.28 -29.86
CA LEU A 471 -5.02 14.97 -30.12
C LEU A 471 -4.64 14.94 -31.60
N ALA A 472 -4.74 13.79 -32.27
CA ALA A 472 -4.46 13.67 -33.69
C ALA A 472 -5.39 14.56 -34.55
N LEU A 473 -6.66 14.69 -34.16
CA LEU A 473 -7.59 15.62 -34.83
C LEU A 473 -7.18 17.08 -34.61
N ALA A 474 -6.72 17.44 -33.41
CA ALA A 474 -6.23 18.78 -33.12
C ALA A 474 -4.98 19.12 -33.95
N GLU A 475 -4.05 18.17 -34.08
CA GLU A 475 -2.88 18.29 -34.96
C GLU A 475 -3.31 18.57 -36.41
N GLU A 476 -4.23 17.76 -36.94
CA GLU A 476 -4.73 17.89 -38.32
C GLU A 476 -5.34 19.28 -38.56
N VAL A 477 -6.21 19.73 -37.66
CA VAL A 477 -6.84 21.06 -37.74
C VAL A 477 -5.78 22.16 -37.72
N GLN A 478 -4.79 22.07 -36.82
CA GLN A 478 -3.76 23.09 -36.70
C GLN A 478 -2.83 23.13 -37.92
N ARG A 479 -2.41 21.97 -38.43
CA ARG A 479 -1.57 21.87 -39.63
C ARG A 479 -2.27 22.49 -40.85
N ASN A 480 -3.59 22.34 -40.96
CA ASN A 480 -4.39 22.96 -42.02
C ASN A 480 -4.49 24.50 -41.91
N LEU A 481 -4.18 25.10 -40.75
CA LEU A 481 -4.14 26.56 -40.59
C LEU A 481 -2.86 27.19 -41.15
N LEU A 482 -1.77 26.43 -41.22
CA LEU A 482 -0.49 26.88 -41.76
C LEU A 482 -0.48 26.85 -43.31
N PRO A 483 0.41 27.60 -43.98
CA PRO A 483 0.56 27.55 -45.43
C PRO A 483 0.82 26.13 -45.96
N GLN A 484 0.04 25.72 -46.96
CA GLN A 484 0.13 24.39 -47.58
C GLN A 484 1.09 24.33 -48.77
N ALA A 485 1.45 25.49 -49.32
CA ALA A 485 2.34 25.59 -50.48
C ALA A 485 3.17 26.88 -50.41
N ALA A 486 4.35 26.83 -51.03
CA ALA A 486 5.19 27.99 -51.25
C ALA A 486 4.47 29.04 -52.13
N PRO A 487 4.59 30.34 -51.84
CA PRO A 487 3.97 31.39 -52.63
C PRO A 487 4.76 31.63 -53.92
N GLY A 488 4.07 31.81 -55.05
CA GLY A 488 4.69 32.28 -56.28
C GLY A 488 4.85 33.79 -56.27
N LEU A 489 6.09 34.30 -56.18
CA LEU A 489 6.37 35.74 -56.11
C LEU A 489 7.41 36.15 -57.17
N PRO A 490 7.09 37.05 -58.13
CA PRO A 490 8.05 37.48 -59.14
C PRO A 490 9.33 38.07 -58.52
N GLY A 491 10.49 37.59 -58.95
CA GLY A 491 11.80 38.03 -58.45
C GLY A 491 12.22 37.44 -57.10
N PHE A 492 11.42 36.56 -56.51
CA PHE A 492 11.73 35.90 -55.23
C PHE A 492 11.38 34.42 -55.26
N ASP A 493 12.16 33.61 -54.55
CA ASP A 493 11.86 32.21 -54.27
C ASP A 493 11.73 32.05 -52.75
N ILE A 494 10.55 31.59 -52.29
CA ILE A 494 10.20 31.58 -50.87
C ILE A 494 9.73 30.19 -50.48
N ALA A 495 10.25 29.66 -49.38
CA ALA A 495 9.78 28.42 -48.79
C ALA A 495 9.77 28.54 -47.27
N GLY A 496 8.77 27.93 -46.63
CA GLY A 496 8.65 27.89 -45.18
C GLY A 496 8.14 26.53 -44.73
N THR A 497 8.46 26.17 -43.48
CA THR A 497 7.98 24.94 -42.86
C THR A 497 8.00 25.08 -41.34
N SER A 498 7.22 24.24 -40.66
CA SER A 498 7.14 24.13 -39.21
C SER A 498 7.13 22.64 -38.84
N LEU A 499 7.91 22.29 -37.82
CA LEU A 499 7.94 20.97 -37.18
C LEU A 499 7.52 21.16 -35.73
N TYR A 500 6.41 20.53 -35.33
CA TYR A 500 5.98 20.58 -33.93
C TYR A 500 6.78 19.59 -33.07
N SER A 501 7.04 19.96 -31.82
CA SER A 501 7.66 19.06 -30.81
C SER A 501 6.65 18.11 -30.17
N ASP A 502 5.38 18.50 -30.10
CA ASP A 502 4.24 17.71 -29.61
C ASP A 502 3.21 17.44 -30.74
N GLU A 503 2.06 16.82 -30.42
CA GLU A 503 0.94 16.70 -31.36
C GLU A 503 0.39 18.07 -31.82
N THR A 504 0.67 19.16 -31.11
CA THR A 504 0.30 20.53 -31.52
C THR A 504 1.37 21.54 -31.10
N GLY A 505 1.63 22.57 -31.91
CA GLY A 505 2.70 23.55 -31.66
C GLY A 505 2.24 24.95 -31.22
N GLY A 506 3.10 25.73 -30.57
CA GLY A 506 2.97 27.18 -30.38
C GLY A 506 3.43 28.02 -31.58
N ASP A 507 4.20 27.44 -32.50
CA ASP A 507 4.77 28.12 -33.64
C ASP A 507 3.76 28.49 -34.75
N TYR A 508 3.99 29.63 -35.39
CA TYR A 508 3.19 30.16 -36.50
C TYR A 508 4.08 30.71 -37.61
N TYR A 509 3.73 30.39 -38.85
CA TYR A 509 4.16 31.18 -40.00
C TYR A 509 3.04 31.33 -41.01
N ASP A 510 3.08 32.41 -41.81
CA ASP A 510 2.05 32.68 -42.81
C ASP A 510 2.55 33.54 -43.97
N PHE A 511 1.80 33.49 -45.06
CA PHE A 511 2.01 34.24 -46.28
C PHE A 511 0.77 35.08 -46.61
N ILE A 512 0.93 36.40 -46.66
CA ILE A 512 -0.18 37.35 -46.84
C ILE A 512 0.01 38.09 -48.17
N HIS A 513 -0.87 37.85 -49.14
CA HIS A 513 -0.88 38.59 -50.40
C HIS A 513 -1.52 39.98 -50.23
N ALA A 514 -0.89 41.02 -50.80
CA ALA A 514 -1.38 42.41 -50.77
C ALA A 514 -1.74 42.92 -49.35
N PRO A 515 -0.81 42.86 -48.37
CA PRO A 515 -1.05 43.39 -47.03
C PRO A 515 -1.37 44.89 -47.08
N ASN A 516 -2.27 45.33 -46.20
CA ASN A 516 -2.78 46.69 -46.05
C ASN A 516 -3.41 47.28 -47.33
N GLU A 517 -4.02 46.43 -48.16
CA GLU A 517 -4.64 46.78 -49.45
C GLU A 517 -3.66 47.39 -50.49
N GLN A 518 -2.36 47.14 -50.33
CA GLN A 518 -1.34 47.65 -51.26
C GLN A 518 -0.95 46.58 -52.28
N GLU A 519 -1.39 46.76 -53.52
CA GLU A 519 -0.90 45.98 -54.67
C GLU A 519 0.63 46.12 -54.78
N GLY A 520 1.31 45.01 -55.09
CA GLY A 520 2.77 44.96 -55.16
C GLY A 520 3.50 44.70 -53.84
N ARG A 521 2.78 44.48 -52.73
CA ARG A 521 3.35 44.01 -51.45
C ARG A 521 3.04 42.53 -51.16
N PHE A 522 3.98 41.87 -50.48
CA PHE A 522 3.83 40.49 -50.03
C PHE A 522 4.32 40.31 -48.59
N GLY A 523 3.46 39.80 -47.71
CA GLY A 523 3.71 39.63 -46.28
C GLY A 523 4.23 38.24 -45.93
N VAL A 524 5.23 38.17 -45.05
CA VAL A 524 5.73 36.95 -44.40
C VAL A 524 5.67 37.16 -42.90
N ILE A 525 5.01 36.25 -42.19
CA ILE A 525 4.90 36.26 -40.74
C ILE A 525 5.59 35.02 -40.20
N ILE A 526 6.33 35.17 -39.10
CA ILE A 526 6.77 34.07 -38.24
C ILE A 526 6.58 34.49 -36.79
N GLY A 527 6.27 33.54 -35.92
CA GLY A 527 6.22 33.78 -34.49
C GLY A 527 6.08 32.50 -33.69
N ASP A 528 6.29 32.64 -32.40
CA ASP A 528 6.33 31.53 -31.44
C ASP A 528 5.62 31.96 -30.15
N VAL A 529 4.69 31.12 -29.70
CA VAL A 529 4.00 31.28 -28.42
C VAL A 529 4.78 30.52 -27.35
N THR A 530 5.13 31.18 -26.25
CA THR A 530 5.88 30.55 -25.16
C THR A 530 5.27 29.25 -24.66
N GLY A 531 6.11 28.21 -24.61
CA GLY A 531 5.79 26.85 -24.21
C GLY A 531 5.05 26.09 -25.31
N HIS A 532 4.95 24.77 -25.20
CA HIS A 532 4.39 23.90 -26.25
C HIS A 532 3.02 23.29 -25.86
N GLY A 533 2.45 22.47 -26.75
CA GLY A 533 1.20 21.73 -26.55
C GLY A 533 -0.09 22.53 -26.78
N ILE A 534 -1.23 21.96 -26.38
CA ILE A 534 -2.58 22.46 -26.75
C ILE A 534 -2.81 23.94 -26.39
N ALA A 535 -2.32 24.38 -25.22
CA ALA A 535 -2.52 25.76 -24.79
C ALA A 535 -1.80 26.76 -25.71
N ALA A 536 -0.58 26.44 -26.15
CA ALA A 536 0.18 27.26 -27.08
C ALA A 536 -0.47 27.25 -28.46
N ALA A 537 -0.93 26.09 -28.93
CA ALA A 537 -1.64 25.91 -30.20
C ALA A 537 -2.93 26.73 -30.32
N LEU A 538 -3.71 26.82 -29.24
CA LEU A 538 -4.92 27.65 -29.20
C LEU A 538 -4.57 29.14 -29.28
N LEU A 539 -3.55 29.59 -28.56
CA LEU A 539 -3.09 30.99 -28.58
C LEU A 539 -2.49 31.36 -29.94
N MET A 540 -1.73 30.45 -30.55
CA MET A 540 -1.22 30.57 -31.91
C MET A 540 -2.37 30.79 -32.91
N THR A 541 -3.43 29.98 -32.81
CA THR A 541 -4.63 30.09 -33.65
C THR A 541 -5.32 31.46 -33.48
N THR A 542 -5.40 31.96 -32.24
CA THR A 542 -5.93 33.30 -31.93
C THR A 542 -5.07 34.40 -32.54
N ALA A 543 -3.75 34.34 -32.36
CA ALA A 543 -2.81 35.31 -32.92
C ALA A 543 -2.90 35.37 -34.44
N ARG A 544 -2.94 34.20 -35.10
CA ARG A 544 -3.17 34.06 -36.54
C ARG A 544 -4.47 34.76 -36.97
N ALA A 545 -5.56 34.55 -36.25
CA ALA A 545 -6.85 35.17 -36.58
C ALA A 545 -6.78 36.69 -36.52
N PHE A 546 -6.18 37.26 -35.47
CA PHE A 546 -5.98 38.71 -35.34
C PHE A 546 -5.06 39.28 -36.42
N LEU A 547 -3.93 38.61 -36.68
CA LEU A 547 -2.95 39.04 -37.67
C LEU A 547 -3.53 39.05 -39.07
N ARG A 548 -4.18 37.96 -39.50
CA ARG A 548 -4.81 37.91 -40.82
C ARG A 548 -5.89 38.97 -40.96
N MET A 549 -6.78 39.11 -40.00
CA MET A 549 -7.86 40.11 -40.04
C MET A 549 -7.31 41.52 -40.15
N ARG A 550 -6.34 41.89 -39.31
CA ARG A 550 -5.80 43.26 -39.26
C ARG A 550 -4.90 43.58 -40.44
N SER A 551 -4.23 42.58 -41.03
CA SER A 551 -3.35 42.72 -42.20
C SER A 551 -4.08 43.05 -43.50
N PHE A 552 -5.40 42.84 -43.57
CA PHE A 552 -6.21 43.24 -44.73
C PHE A 552 -6.89 44.60 -44.55
N GLN A 553 -6.51 45.38 -43.54
CA GLN A 553 -7.04 46.71 -43.30
C GLN A 553 -5.96 47.78 -43.50
N PRO A 554 -6.32 49.02 -43.86
CA PRO A 554 -5.35 50.11 -44.01
C PRO A 554 -4.50 50.36 -42.75
N GLY A 555 -3.23 50.70 -42.96
CA GLY A 555 -2.28 51.01 -41.88
C GLY A 555 -0.82 50.80 -42.26
N SER A 556 0.10 51.21 -41.39
CA SER A 556 1.50 50.78 -41.43
C SER A 556 1.65 49.40 -40.79
N LEU A 557 2.78 48.71 -41.01
CA LEU A 557 3.04 47.43 -40.34
C LEU A 557 3.06 47.59 -38.82
N ALA A 558 3.64 48.69 -38.34
CA ALA A 558 3.66 49.03 -36.92
C ALA A 558 2.25 49.16 -36.33
N ALA A 559 1.33 49.84 -37.03
CA ALA A 559 -0.04 50.00 -36.56
C ALA A 559 -0.80 48.66 -36.50
N VAL A 560 -0.54 47.75 -37.44
CA VAL A 560 -1.11 46.40 -37.42
C VAL A 560 -0.66 45.66 -36.15
N ILE A 561 0.64 45.67 -35.86
CA ILE A 561 1.18 44.95 -34.69
C ILE A 561 0.80 45.62 -33.37
N ASP A 562 0.71 46.95 -33.30
CA ASP A 562 0.18 47.66 -32.13
C ASP A 562 -1.24 47.20 -31.78
N ASP A 563 -2.12 47.09 -32.77
CA ASP A 563 -3.51 46.66 -32.57
C ASP A 563 -3.61 45.18 -32.18
N VAL A 564 -2.83 44.31 -32.83
CA VAL A 564 -2.76 42.87 -32.50
C VAL A 564 -2.23 42.67 -31.08
N ASN A 565 -1.19 43.41 -30.68
CA ASN A 565 -0.62 43.32 -29.34
C ASN A 565 -1.65 43.64 -28.25
N ARG A 566 -2.51 44.63 -28.45
CA ARG A 566 -3.57 44.97 -27.48
C ARG A 566 -4.57 43.83 -27.29
N LEU A 567 -4.96 43.18 -28.39
CA LEU A 567 -5.85 42.01 -28.34
C LEU A 567 -5.15 40.83 -27.67
N MET A 568 -3.91 40.55 -28.04
CA MET A 568 -3.11 39.49 -27.41
C MET A 568 -2.90 39.75 -25.91
N CYS A 569 -2.66 40.98 -25.47
CA CYS A 569 -2.56 41.32 -24.04
C CYS A 569 -3.87 41.03 -23.29
N ALA A 570 -5.03 41.26 -23.93
CA ALA A 570 -6.32 40.96 -23.31
C ALA A 570 -6.51 39.44 -23.13
N ASP A 571 -6.11 38.64 -24.12
CA ASP A 571 -6.27 37.18 -24.10
C ASP A 571 -5.19 36.46 -23.26
N LEU A 572 -4.02 37.08 -23.07
CA LEU A 572 -2.87 36.48 -22.39
C LEU A 572 -2.67 36.93 -20.94
N ALA A 573 -3.37 37.97 -20.46
CA ALA A 573 -3.11 38.66 -19.19
C ALA A 573 -2.91 37.73 -17.97
N ASP A 574 -3.73 36.68 -17.87
CA ASP A 574 -3.72 35.76 -16.71
C ASP A 574 -2.90 34.47 -16.95
N SER A 575 -2.38 34.27 -18.17
CA SER A 575 -1.71 33.03 -18.57
C SER A 575 -0.21 33.02 -18.30
N GLY A 576 0.41 34.19 -18.16
CA GLY A 576 1.87 34.35 -18.12
C GLY A 576 2.58 34.02 -19.43
N ARG A 577 1.84 33.74 -20.51
CA ARG A 577 2.36 33.42 -21.83
C ARG A 577 2.47 34.68 -22.70
N PHE A 578 3.35 34.63 -23.68
CA PHE A 578 3.52 35.69 -24.68
C PHE A 578 3.84 35.08 -26.04
N MET A 579 3.81 35.91 -27.09
CA MET A 579 4.17 35.48 -28.43
C MET A 579 5.29 36.37 -29.00
N THR A 580 6.41 35.78 -29.39
CA THR A 580 7.37 36.47 -30.24
C THR A 580 6.83 36.52 -31.67
N LEU A 581 6.97 37.65 -32.37
CA LEU A 581 6.50 37.80 -33.74
C LEU A 581 7.47 38.61 -34.59
N PHE A 582 7.65 38.19 -35.84
CA PHE A 582 8.27 38.95 -36.91
C PHE A 582 7.30 39.08 -38.07
N TYR A 583 6.97 40.31 -38.48
CA TYR A 583 6.14 40.58 -39.64
C TYR A 583 6.92 41.38 -40.70
N LEU A 584 7.25 40.71 -41.79
CA LEU A 584 7.94 41.25 -42.97
C LEU A 584 6.93 41.55 -44.09
N ALA A 585 7.09 42.66 -44.78
CA ALA A 585 6.47 42.95 -46.07
C ALA A 585 7.55 43.24 -47.12
N ILE A 586 7.45 42.58 -48.26
CA ILE A 586 8.31 42.73 -49.42
C ILE A 586 7.61 43.67 -50.41
N ASP A 587 8.22 44.81 -50.72
CA ASP A 587 7.86 45.65 -51.86
C ASP A 587 8.53 45.04 -53.10
N ILE A 588 7.72 44.39 -53.94
CA ILE A 588 8.19 43.55 -55.07
C ILE A 588 8.88 44.42 -56.11
N GLU A 589 8.27 45.56 -56.47
CA GLU A 589 8.77 46.46 -57.51
C GLU A 589 10.07 47.14 -57.09
N LYS A 590 10.15 47.61 -55.83
CA LYS A 590 11.33 48.32 -55.32
C LYS A 590 12.39 47.40 -54.76
N LYS A 591 12.14 46.09 -54.71
CA LYS A 591 12.98 45.08 -54.07
C LYS A 591 13.44 45.54 -52.68
N ARG A 592 12.48 45.91 -51.84
CA ARG A 592 12.70 46.48 -50.51
C ARG A 592 11.97 45.67 -49.45
N LEU A 593 12.65 45.41 -48.33
CA LEU A 593 12.06 44.79 -47.15
C LEU A 593 11.58 45.87 -46.18
N HIS A 594 10.40 45.67 -45.61
CA HIS A 594 9.82 46.45 -44.52
C HIS A 594 9.40 45.48 -43.41
N TRP A 595 9.75 45.71 -42.15
CA TRP A 595 9.35 44.76 -41.10
C TRP A 595 9.14 45.37 -39.73
N VAL A 596 8.41 44.64 -38.90
CA VAL A 596 8.24 44.87 -37.46
C VAL A 596 8.65 43.61 -36.71
N ARG A 597 9.42 43.80 -35.63
CA ARG A 597 9.89 42.71 -34.76
C ARG A 597 9.41 42.93 -33.33
N ALA A 598 8.60 42.01 -32.84
CA ALA A 598 8.05 41.98 -31.49
C ALA A 598 8.66 40.79 -30.73
N GLY A 599 9.79 41.02 -30.04
CA GLY A 599 10.49 40.00 -29.26
C GLY A 599 11.20 38.89 -30.06
N HIS A 600 10.83 38.66 -31.31
CA HIS A 600 11.40 37.61 -32.15
C HIS A 600 12.84 37.90 -32.57
N ASP A 601 13.54 36.91 -33.10
CA ASP A 601 14.92 37.05 -33.54
C ASP A 601 15.04 37.81 -34.88
N PRO A 602 16.17 38.51 -35.14
CA PRO A 602 16.37 39.27 -36.38
C PRO A 602 16.50 38.40 -37.63
N ILE A 603 16.31 39.01 -38.81
CA ILE A 603 16.56 38.34 -40.10
C ILE A 603 18.05 38.00 -40.22
N MET A 604 18.34 36.72 -40.47
CA MET A 604 19.67 36.27 -40.85
C MET A 604 19.83 36.39 -42.38
N LEU A 605 20.71 37.27 -42.85
CA LEU A 605 20.95 37.52 -44.27
C LEU A 605 22.28 36.92 -44.71
N TYR A 606 22.21 36.03 -45.70
CA TYR A 606 23.37 35.60 -46.48
C TYR A 606 23.58 36.56 -47.66
N ASP A 607 24.78 37.13 -47.73
CA ASP A 607 25.20 37.99 -48.83
C ASP A 607 26.05 37.21 -49.85
N ALA A 608 25.51 37.02 -51.05
CA ALA A 608 26.18 36.30 -52.13
C ALA A 608 27.45 37.00 -52.65
N ALA A 609 27.57 38.31 -52.48
CA ALA A 609 28.75 39.07 -52.95
C ALA A 609 29.97 38.87 -52.04
N THR A 610 29.73 38.79 -50.73
CA THR A 610 30.79 38.63 -49.72
C THR A 610 30.94 37.18 -49.24
N GLY A 611 29.93 36.33 -49.46
CA GLY A 611 29.86 34.98 -48.93
C GLY A 611 29.64 34.92 -47.41
N LEU A 612 29.32 36.05 -46.78
CA LEU A 612 29.14 36.16 -45.33
C LEU A 612 27.66 36.13 -44.96
N THR A 613 27.38 35.59 -43.77
CA THR A 613 26.03 35.55 -43.19
C THR A 613 26.01 36.40 -41.91
N GLY A 614 25.04 37.30 -41.77
CA GLY A 614 24.90 38.14 -40.59
C GLY A 614 23.47 38.62 -40.38
N ASP A 615 23.19 39.12 -39.18
CA ASP A 615 21.86 39.60 -38.80
C ASP A 615 21.66 41.03 -39.33
N ILE A 616 20.49 41.35 -39.87
CA ILE A 616 20.15 42.73 -40.27
C ILE A 616 19.84 43.54 -39.00
N PRO A 617 20.61 44.60 -38.67
CA PRO A 617 20.34 45.41 -37.48
C PRO A 617 18.99 46.13 -37.58
N ASP A 618 18.22 46.11 -36.49
CA ASP A 618 16.89 46.72 -36.46
C ASP A 618 16.53 47.31 -35.09
N LYS A 619 15.39 47.99 -35.03
CA LYS A 619 14.73 48.38 -33.78
C LYS A 619 13.63 47.36 -33.48
N GLY A 620 13.86 46.51 -32.49
CA GLY A 620 12.84 45.58 -31.97
C GLY A 620 11.89 46.23 -30.95
N GLY A 621 10.92 45.43 -30.50
CA GLY A 621 10.02 45.73 -29.38
C GLY A 621 9.83 44.51 -28.46
N PRO A 622 9.05 44.63 -27.37
CA PRO A 622 8.74 43.49 -26.51
C PRO A 622 7.92 42.41 -27.27
N PRO A 623 7.90 41.16 -26.80
CA PRO A 623 6.94 40.17 -27.30
C PRO A 623 5.48 40.63 -27.15
N LEU A 624 4.61 40.11 -28.02
CA LEU A 624 3.18 40.37 -27.96
C LEU A 624 2.57 39.79 -26.68
N GLY A 625 1.63 40.52 -26.09
CA GLY A 625 0.92 40.08 -24.89
C GLY A 625 1.53 40.52 -23.55
N ILE A 626 2.71 41.15 -23.57
CA ILE A 626 3.40 41.59 -22.34
C ILE A 626 3.06 43.04 -21.97
N VAL A 627 3.14 43.96 -22.94
CA VAL A 627 3.00 45.40 -22.68
C VAL A 627 1.91 45.98 -23.57
N THR A 628 0.71 46.21 -23.04
CA THR A 628 -0.48 46.64 -23.80
C THR A 628 -0.28 47.91 -24.60
N GLU A 629 0.46 48.90 -24.06
CA GLU A 629 0.72 50.19 -24.72
C GLU A 629 2.06 50.23 -25.48
N ALA A 630 2.65 49.07 -25.81
CA ALA A 630 3.84 49.02 -26.64
C ALA A 630 3.59 49.66 -28.02
N ARG A 631 4.59 50.38 -28.52
CA ARG A 631 4.62 50.96 -29.87
C ARG A 631 5.76 50.36 -30.65
N TYR A 632 5.44 49.64 -31.71
CA TYR A 632 6.43 48.95 -32.52
C TYR A 632 7.03 49.87 -33.59
N ALA A 633 8.31 49.67 -33.89
CA ALA A 633 9.01 50.43 -34.93
C ALA A 633 8.96 49.67 -36.27
N GLU A 634 8.64 50.39 -37.35
CA GLU A 634 8.80 49.87 -38.71
C GLU A 634 10.26 50.06 -39.17
N ASN A 635 10.90 48.97 -39.55
CA ASN A 635 12.25 48.91 -40.09
C ASN A 635 12.22 48.69 -41.60
N SER A 636 13.30 49.03 -42.31
CA SER A 636 13.39 48.75 -43.74
C SER A 636 14.82 48.55 -44.23
N ALA A 637 14.99 47.76 -45.28
CA ALA A 637 16.26 47.52 -45.96
C ALA A 637 16.05 47.52 -47.48
N ALA A 638 16.87 48.30 -48.19
CA ALA A 638 16.83 48.45 -49.64
C ALA A 638 18.12 47.89 -50.27
N GLY A 639 18.12 47.73 -51.60
CA GLY A 639 19.30 47.27 -52.33
C GLY A 639 19.51 45.77 -52.28
N LEU A 640 18.42 44.99 -52.25
CA LEU A 640 18.49 43.53 -52.35
C LEU A 640 19.12 43.12 -53.69
N VAL A 641 20.14 42.27 -53.64
CA VAL A 641 20.84 41.79 -54.83
C VAL A 641 20.52 40.31 -55.11
N PRO A 642 20.43 39.90 -56.39
CA PRO A 642 20.22 38.50 -56.73
C PRO A 642 21.23 37.57 -56.06
N GLY A 643 20.73 36.44 -55.54
CA GLY A 643 21.53 35.45 -54.80
C GLY A 643 21.54 35.64 -53.29
N GLN A 644 21.07 36.77 -52.76
CA GLN A 644 20.87 36.93 -51.31
C GLN A 644 19.77 35.99 -50.80
N VAL A 645 19.97 35.47 -49.59
CA VAL A 645 19.00 34.62 -48.89
C VAL A 645 18.76 35.20 -47.51
N ALA A 646 17.52 35.61 -47.23
CA ALA A 646 17.06 35.97 -45.91
C ALA A 646 16.42 34.73 -45.26
N LEU A 647 16.86 34.38 -44.05
CA LEU A 647 16.29 33.31 -43.24
C LEU A 647 15.66 33.91 -41.97
N LEU A 648 14.41 33.55 -41.74
CA LEU A 648 13.66 33.75 -40.50
C LEU A 648 13.48 32.38 -39.86
N ALA A 649 13.63 32.27 -38.54
CA ALA A 649 13.37 31.02 -37.83
C ALA A 649 13.00 31.27 -36.36
N THR A 650 12.31 30.32 -35.75
CA THR A 650 12.03 30.30 -34.31
C THR A 650 13.24 29.77 -33.54
N ASP A 651 13.28 30.05 -32.25
CA ASP A 651 14.42 29.72 -31.39
C ASP A 651 14.63 28.22 -31.21
N GLY A 652 13.57 27.42 -31.31
CA GLY A 652 13.66 25.97 -31.37
C GLY A 652 14.64 25.45 -32.43
N LEU A 653 14.95 26.20 -33.50
CA LEU A 653 16.00 25.81 -34.45
C LEU A 653 17.41 25.84 -33.83
N TRP A 654 17.81 26.94 -33.21
CA TRP A 654 19.19 27.11 -32.71
C TRP A 654 19.36 26.76 -31.24
N GLU A 655 18.28 26.69 -30.45
CA GLU A 655 18.29 26.24 -29.06
C GLU A 655 18.11 24.73 -28.90
N ALA A 656 17.70 24.01 -29.95
CA ALA A 656 17.61 22.54 -29.96
C ALA A 656 18.91 21.88 -29.47
N ARG A 657 18.76 20.87 -28.60
CA ARG A 657 19.86 20.22 -27.90
C ARG A 657 20.04 18.77 -28.31
N ASN A 658 21.28 18.34 -28.51
CA ASN A 658 21.61 16.93 -28.73
C ASN A 658 21.65 16.14 -27.40
N ASP A 659 21.96 14.83 -27.49
CA ASP A 659 22.10 13.91 -26.35
C ASP A 659 23.15 14.33 -25.30
N LYS A 660 24.07 15.24 -25.66
CA LYS A 660 25.09 15.84 -24.78
C LYS A 660 24.66 17.18 -24.19
N GLY A 661 23.47 17.67 -24.52
CA GLY A 661 22.95 18.97 -24.08
C GLY A 661 23.53 20.17 -24.82
N GLU A 662 24.28 19.97 -25.91
CA GLU A 662 24.85 21.04 -26.73
C GLU A 662 23.77 21.61 -27.66
N MET A 663 23.72 22.94 -27.79
CA MET A 663 22.78 23.61 -28.70
C MET A 663 23.24 23.52 -30.16
N PHE A 664 22.29 23.43 -31.10
CA PHE A 664 22.55 23.47 -32.53
C PHE A 664 23.23 24.78 -32.95
N GLY A 665 22.75 25.90 -32.42
CA GLY A 665 23.39 27.21 -32.52
C GLY A 665 23.29 27.88 -33.89
N LYS A 666 23.34 29.21 -33.88
CA LYS A 666 23.25 30.03 -35.11
C LYS A 666 24.42 29.83 -36.06
N ASP A 667 25.61 29.46 -35.58
CA ASP A 667 26.79 29.30 -36.43
C ASP A 667 26.63 28.13 -37.41
N ARG A 668 26.07 26.99 -36.98
CA ARG A 668 25.77 25.87 -37.88
C ARG A 668 24.73 26.25 -38.93
N VAL A 669 23.71 27.03 -38.55
CA VAL A 669 22.72 27.57 -39.49
C VAL A 669 23.40 28.47 -40.54
N ARG A 670 24.30 29.36 -40.13
CA ARG A 670 25.07 30.23 -41.05
C ARG A 670 25.92 29.42 -42.03
N GLU A 671 26.59 28.38 -41.56
CA GLU A 671 27.39 27.48 -42.41
C GLU A 671 26.53 26.75 -43.44
N LEU A 672 25.37 26.23 -43.02
CA LEU A 672 24.42 25.54 -43.89
C LEU A 672 23.83 26.49 -44.94
N LEU A 673 23.45 27.71 -44.54
CA LEU A 673 23.00 28.76 -45.46
C LEU A 673 24.07 29.09 -46.50
N ALA A 674 25.32 29.31 -46.09
CA ALA A 674 26.41 29.63 -47.01
C ALA A 674 26.64 28.49 -48.02
N ARG A 675 26.67 27.24 -47.55
CA ARG A 675 26.87 26.03 -48.38
C ARG A 675 25.74 25.79 -49.37
N HIS A 676 24.50 26.15 -49.02
CA HIS A 676 23.31 25.83 -49.82
C HIS A 676 22.64 27.03 -50.49
N SER A 677 23.16 28.25 -50.31
CA SER A 677 22.65 29.51 -50.87
C SER A 677 22.35 29.47 -52.38
N GLY A 678 23.12 28.69 -53.15
CA GLY A 678 22.90 28.51 -54.58
C GLY A 678 21.63 27.73 -54.96
N LYS A 679 21.04 26.97 -54.03
CA LYS A 679 19.86 26.12 -54.26
C LYS A 679 18.54 26.89 -54.18
N PRO A 680 17.42 26.34 -54.66
CA PRO A 680 16.08 26.86 -54.38
C PRO A 680 15.78 26.99 -52.89
N ALA A 681 14.90 27.91 -52.49
CA ALA A 681 14.56 28.18 -51.09
C ALA A 681 14.05 26.93 -50.36
N ALA A 682 13.26 26.08 -51.02
CA ALA A 682 12.78 24.82 -50.46
C ALA A 682 13.92 23.84 -50.13
N ASP A 683 14.93 23.77 -50.99
CA ASP A 683 16.11 22.93 -50.78
C ASP A 683 17.02 23.49 -49.68
N ILE A 684 17.05 24.82 -49.51
CA ILE A 684 17.77 25.47 -48.40
C ILE A 684 17.10 25.11 -47.07
N VAL A 685 15.78 25.26 -46.97
CA VAL A 685 15.00 24.87 -45.77
C VAL A 685 15.22 23.39 -45.45
N THR A 686 15.13 22.52 -46.47
CA THR A 686 15.34 21.09 -46.30
C THR A 686 16.76 20.77 -45.84
N ALA A 687 17.78 21.46 -46.34
CA ALA A 687 19.16 21.27 -45.92
C ALA A 687 19.40 21.71 -44.47
N VAL A 688 18.79 22.81 -44.03
CA VAL A 688 18.86 23.27 -42.63
C VAL A 688 18.22 22.25 -41.69
N LEU A 689 17.03 21.76 -42.02
CA LEU A 689 16.35 20.73 -41.23
C LEU A 689 17.08 19.39 -41.22
N ALA A 690 17.66 18.98 -42.35
CA ALA A 690 18.48 17.78 -42.39
C ALA A 690 19.72 17.90 -41.48
N GLY A 691 20.37 19.07 -41.48
CA GLY A 691 21.48 19.37 -40.58
C GLY A 691 21.06 19.34 -39.10
N LEU A 692 19.88 19.86 -38.77
CA LEU A 692 19.32 19.76 -37.42
C LEU A 692 19.08 18.31 -37.01
N ARG A 693 18.44 17.50 -37.86
CA ARG A 693 18.19 16.07 -37.60
C ARG A 693 19.48 15.27 -37.42
N GLU A 694 20.48 15.51 -38.26
CA GLU A 694 21.80 14.89 -38.13
C GLU A 694 22.47 15.25 -36.80
N PHE A 695 22.28 16.48 -36.33
CA PHE A 695 22.81 16.94 -35.04
C PHE A 695 22.08 16.32 -33.83
N LEU A 696 20.76 16.19 -33.91
CA LEU A 696 19.93 15.64 -32.84
C LEU A 696 20.06 14.11 -32.69
N GLY A 697 20.28 13.40 -33.80
CA GLY A 697 20.33 11.93 -33.80
C GLY A 697 18.96 11.31 -33.49
N GLU A 698 18.86 10.57 -32.39
CA GLU A 698 17.63 9.92 -31.91
C GLU A 698 16.80 10.80 -30.96
N VAL A 699 17.28 12.02 -30.66
CA VAL A 699 16.59 12.96 -29.77
C VAL A 699 15.58 13.78 -30.57
N GLU A 700 14.36 13.93 -30.06
CA GLU A 700 13.35 14.81 -30.65
C GLU A 700 13.57 16.27 -30.17
N PRO A 701 13.24 17.28 -31.00
CA PRO A 701 13.31 18.68 -30.58
C PRO A 701 12.49 18.94 -29.30
N GLU A 702 13.06 19.69 -28.35
CA GLU A 702 12.37 20.09 -27.12
C GLU A 702 11.29 21.17 -27.35
N ASP A 703 11.39 21.90 -28.47
CA ASP A 703 10.48 22.97 -28.84
C ASP A 703 10.18 22.93 -30.34
N ASP A 704 9.16 23.66 -30.77
CA ASP A 704 8.78 23.75 -32.18
C ASP A 704 9.87 24.40 -33.03
N VAL A 705 10.01 23.94 -34.27
CA VAL A 705 11.01 24.45 -35.21
C VAL A 705 10.33 24.96 -36.47
N THR A 706 10.30 26.27 -36.62
CA THR A 706 9.76 26.94 -37.80
C THR A 706 10.82 27.79 -38.47
N LEU A 707 10.86 27.75 -39.80
CA LEU A 707 11.78 28.56 -40.58
C LEU A 707 11.20 28.92 -41.95
N VAL A 708 11.55 30.11 -42.43
CA VAL A 708 11.19 30.65 -43.75
C VAL A 708 12.44 31.21 -44.43
N ALA A 709 12.75 30.68 -45.62
CA ALA A 709 13.82 31.18 -46.48
C ALA A 709 13.24 32.02 -47.62
N ILE A 710 13.82 33.18 -47.87
CA ILE A 710 13.45 34.13 -48.92
C ILE A 710 14.70 34.42 -49.74
N LYS A 711 14.72 33.93 -50.99
CA LYS A 711 15.84 34.10 -51.92
C LYS A 711 15.50 35.12 -52.99
N VAL A 712 16.41 36.05 -53.21
CA VAL A 712 16.29 37.06 -54.28
C VAL A 712 16.75 36.44 -55.60
N LEU A 713 15.88 36.44 -56.61
CA LEU A 713 16.17 35.89 -57.93
C LEU A 713 16.72 36.98 -58.87
N PRO A 714 17.48 36.59 -59.92
CA PRO A 714 17.77 37.48 -61.03
C PRO A 714 16.47 37.98 -61.69
N ASP A 715 16.50 39.18 -62.24
CA ASP A 715 15.39 39.62 -63.09
C ASP A 715 15.25 38.67 -64.29
N PRO A 716 14.03 38.33 -64.71
CA PRO A 716 13.85 37.55 -65.92
C PRO A 716 14.54 38.27 -67.09
N PRO A 717 15.20 37.55 -68.01
CA PRO A 717 15.84 38.18 -69.15
C PRO A 717 14.81 39.03 -69.90
N ALA A 718 15.16 40.28 -70.21
CA ALA A 718 14.31 41.17 -71.00
C ALA A 718 13.96 40.46 -72.32
N ALA A 719 12.66 40.31 -72.57
CA ALA A 719 12.11 39.56 -73.71
C ALA A 719 12.52 40.14 -75.07
#